data_AF-A0A7G2FLA5-F1
#
_entry.id   AF-A0A7G2FLA5-F1
#
_cell.length_a   1.000
_cell.length_b   1.000
_cell.length_c   1.000
_cell.angle_alpha   90.00
_cell.angle_beta   90.00
_cell.angle_gamma   90.00
#
_symmetry.space_group_name_H-M   'P 1'
#
loop_
_entity.id
_entity.type
_entity.pdbx_description
1 polymer ?
#
loop_
_entity_poly.entity_id
_entity_poly.type
_entity_poly.pdbx_seq_one_letter_code
_entity_poly.pdbx_strand_id
1 'polypeptide(L)'
;MFLLSHSPQTPAAAAAVPAKKWLTLNGQEPAVVARGGFSGLFPESSASANDLAIGTSSPGLTMLCNLQMTKDGVGLCLSDIILDNATTISSVFPKAQKTYKVNGQDLKGWFVLDYDADTIFNNVTLVQNIFSRPSIFDGQMSVSAVEDVLGTKPPKFWLSVQYDAFYMEHKLSPAEYLRSLQFRGINVISSPEIGFLKSIGTDAGRAKTKLIFEFKDPEAVEPTTNKKYSEIQQNLAAIKAFASGVLVPKDYIWPIDSAKYLKPATTFVADAHKAGLEVYASGFANDLRTSFNYSYDPSAEYLQFVDNGQFSVDGVITDFPPTASQSITCFSHQNGNLPKAGHALVITHNGASGDYPGCTDLAYQKAVDDGADVIDCSVQMSKDGIAFCHDAADLTASTTAMTIFMSRATSVPEIQPTNGIFSFDLTWAEIQSVKPQIENPFTATGFQRNPANKNAGKFITLADFLDFSKAKAVTGNAAYLASKKGLGVVDAVKSALAKSTLDKQSTQKVLIQSDDSSVLASFEAVPPYTRVLSIDKEIGGAPKPSVDEIKKYAEAVNLLRTSLVTVSQSFTTGKTNVVEEMHKGNISVYVSVLRNEYISVAFDYFSDPTIELATFISGSGVDGVITEFPATATRYLKSPCSDLNKEQPYAILPAEAGGLVVVADKEAQPPASAPNPPLEAKDVIDPPLPPVANLAASNATGGAQSHPPPASGTVANAANLGLSLLAMLALGV
;
A
#
# COMPACT_ATOMS: atom_id res chain seq x y z
N MET A 1 26.04 6.81 -7.85
CA MET A 1 26.72 6.07 -6.76
C MET A 1 27.22 7.03 -5.66
N PHE A 2 26.33 7.46 -4.77
CA PHE A 2 26.73 8.08 -3.49
C PHE A 2 26.55 7.02 -2.41
N LEU A 3 27.68 6.48 -1.93
CA LEU A 3 27.69 5.54 -0.80
C LEU A 3 27.50 6.34 0.49
N LEU A 4 26.28 6.34 1.04
CA LEU A 4 26.08 6.63 2.46
C LEU A 4 26.58 5.42 3.26
N SER A 5 27.90 5.34 3.43
CA SER A 5 28.57 4.34 4.25
C SER A 5 28.29 4.59 5.74
N HIS A 6 27.09 4.23 6.17
CA HIS A 6 26.82 3.91 7.56
C HIS A 6 27.67 2.70 7.92
N SER A 7 28.77 2.94 8.63
CA SER A 7 29.54 1.87 9.27
C SER A 7 28.58 1.01 10.07
N PRO A 8 28.57 -0.33 9.91
CA PRO A 8 27.77 -1.18 10.76
C PRO A 8 28.31 -1.05 12.19
N GLN A 9 27.63 -0.26 13.01
CA GLN A 9 27.81 -0.35 14.45
C GLN A 9 27.38 -1.75 14.83
N THR A 10 28.36 -2.59 15.18
CA THR A 10 28.10 -3.89 15.80
C THR A 10 27.21 -3.60 17.01
N PRO A 11 25.97 -4.10 17.07
CA PRO A 11 25.10 -3.81 18.21
C PRO A 11 25.82 -4.28 19.47
N ALA A 12 25.98 -3.38 20.44
CA ALA A 12 26.36 -3.80 21.78
C ALA A 12 25.33 -4.86 22.22
N ALA A 13 25.80 -5.98 22.75
CA ALA A 13 24.93 -7.13 23.03
C ALA A 13 23.82 -6.73 24.00
N ALA A 14 22.64 -6.41 23.46
CA ALA A 14 21.47 -6.04 24.23
C ALA A 14 21.15 -7.19 25.18
N ALA A 15 20.82 -6.86 26.44
CA ALA A 15 20.44 -7.85 27.44
C ALA A 15 19.30 -8.71 26.87
N ALA A 16 19.46 -10.03 26.90
CA ALA A 16 18.58 -10.95 26.20
C ALA A 16 17.13 -10.82 26.69
N VAL A 17 16.31 -10.10 25.93
CA VAL A 17 14.85 -10.17 26.01
C VAL A 17 14.48 -11.64 25.83
N PRO A 18 13.62 -12.24 26.69
CA PRO A 18 13.21 -13.62 26.52
C PRO A 18 12.67 -13.83 25.11
N ALA A 19 13.28 -14.76 24.37
CA ALA A 19 12.92 -14.98 22.96
C ALA A 19 11.42 -15.26 22.85
N LYS A 20 10.70 -14.40 22.12
CA LYS A 20 9.27 -14.58 21.84
C LYS A 20 9.10 -15.96 21.21
N LYS A 21 8.34 -16.86 21.84
CA LYS A 21 8.15 -18.21 21.33
C LYS A 21 7.11 -18.20 20.21
N TRP A 22 7.56 -18.40 18.98
CA TRP A 22 6.70 -18.50 17.81
C TRP A 22 6.00 -19.86 17.73
N LEU A 23 4.95 -19.95 16.90
CA LEU A 23 4.26 -21.20 16.56
C LEU A 23 4.90 -21.93 15.35
N THR A 24 6.17 -21.65 15.07
CA THR A 24 7.02 -22.36 14.11
C THR A 24 7.45 -23.71 14.67
N LEU A 25 7.96 -24.63 13.83
CA LEU A 25 8.34 -25.98 14.27
C LEU A 25 9.36 -25.97 15.42
N ASN A 26 10.29 -25.02 15.36
CA ASN A 26 11.43 -24.87 16.27
C ASN A 26 11.25 -23.71 17.28
N GLY A 27 10.08 -23.03 17.25
CA GLY A 27 9.75 -21.87 18.08
C GLY A 27 10.56 -20.60 17.80
N GLN A 28 11.39 -20.59 16.74
CA GLN A 28 12.18 -19.44 16.31
C GLN A 28 11.37 -18.49 15.42
N GLU A 29 11.90 -17.28 15.24
CA GLU A 29 11.35 -16.28 14.33
C GLU A 29 11.33 -16.79 12.87
N PRO A 30 10.19 -16.63 12.16
CA PRO A 30 10.08 -16.96 10.75
C PRO A 30 11.14 -16.27 9.90
N ALA A 31 11.75 -17.02 8.97
CA ALA A 31 12.77 -16.47 8.09
C ALA A 31 12.15 -15.58 7.00
N VAL A 32 12.70 -14.38 6.82
CA VAL A 32 12.52 -13.58 5.61
C VAL A 32 13.45 -14.14 4.53
N VAL A 33 12.87 -14.57 3.40
CA VAL A 33 13.60 -15.12 2.25
C VAL A 33 13.35 -14.24 1.02
N ALA A 34 14.36 -13.48 0.60
CA ALA A 34 14.28 -12.58 -0.55
C ALA A 34 14.50 -13.35 -1.86
N ARG A 35 13.48 -13.42 -2.72
CA ARG A 35 13.53 -14.14 -4.00
C ARG A 35 14.32 -13.32 -5.03
N GLY A 36 15.60 -13.64 -5.18
CA GLY A 36 16.56 -12.90 -5.99
C GLY A 36 16.73 -11.46 -5.52
N GLY A 37 16.86 -11.27 -4.20
CA GLY A 37 16.93 -9.95 -3.59
C GLY A 37 15.61 -9.20 -3.65
N PHE A 38 15.67 -7.89 -3.85
CA PHE A 38 14.51 -7.03 -3.95
C PHE A 38 13.93 -7.02 -5.38
N SER A 39 13.52 -8.21 -5.84
CA SER A 39 12.96 -8.41 -7.18
C SER A 39 11.61 -7.71 -7.42
N GLY A 40 10.98 -7.21 -6.36
CA GLY A 40 9.84 -6.29 -6.41
C GLY A 40 10.15 -4.92 -7.01
N LEU A 41 11.42 -4.54 -7.07
CA LEU A 41 11.87 -3.20 -7.49
C LEU A 41 12.89 -3.23 -8.63
N PHE A 42 13.82 -4.20 -8.59
CA PHE A 42 14.89 -4.35 -9.59
C PHE A 42 14.77 -5.69 -10.34
N PRO A 43 15.39 -5.85 -11.51
CA PRO A 43 15.54 -7.16 -12.15
C PRO A 43 16.14 -8.20 -11.18
N GLU A 44 15.59 -9.42 -11.19
CA GLU A 44 15.87 -10.45 -10.18
C GLU A 44 17.35 -10.81 -10.10
N SER A 45 17.86 -10.97 -8.88
CA SER A 45 19.26 -11.31 -8.54
C SER A 45 20.33 -10.31 -8.98
N SER A 46 19.93 -9.15 -9.55
CA SER A 46 20.86 -8.06 -9.88
C SER A 46 21.59 -7.51 -8.65
N ALA A 47 22.74 -6.86 -8.87
CA ALA A 47 23.51 -6.22 -7.79
C ALA A 47 22.64 -5.27 -6.94
N SER A 48 21.88 -4.38 -7.58
CA SER A 48 20.96 -3.45 -6.89
C SER A 48 19.84 -4.17 -6.13
N ALA A 49 19.30 -5.28 -6.65
CA ALA A 49 18.34 -6.11 -5.93
C ALA A 49 18.94 -6.72 -4.66
N ASN A 50 20.17 -7.21 -4.73
CA ASN A 50 20.87 -7.84 -3.61
C ASN A 50 21.26 -6.80 -2.55
N ASP A 51 21.90 -5.71 -2.96
CA ASP A 51 22.34 -4.63 -2.08
C ASP A 51 21.17 -3.97 -1.35
N LEU A 52 20.07 -3.65 -2.06
CA LEU A 52 18.91 -3.04 -1.42
C LEU A 52 18.22 -4.02 -0.47
N ALA A 53 18.09 -5.30 -0.82
CA ALA A 53 17.52 -6.31 0.07
C ALA A 53 18.32 -6.41 1.38
N ILE A 54 19.65 -6.47 1.31
CA ILE A 54 20.53 -6.51 2.49
C ILE A 54 20.40 -5.22 3.32
N GLY A 55 20.34 -4.05 2.66
CA GLY A 55 20.26 -2.75 3.34
C GLY A 55 18.91 -2.40 3.97
N THR A 56 17.81 -2.99 3.53
CA THR A 56 16.43 -2.61 3.93
C THR A 56 15.63 -3.69 4.66
N SER A 57 16.24 -4.84 4.93
CA SER A 57 15.59 -5.99 5.58
C SER A 57 16.13 -6.29 6.98
N SER A 58 15.46 -7.18 7.70
CA SER A 58 15.89 -7.66 9.02
C SER A 58 17.27 -8.35 8.98
N PRO A 59 18.09 -8.28 10.06
CA PRO A 59 19.43 -8.87 10.08
C PRO A 59 19.48 -10.40 9.84
N GLY A 60 18.35 -11.10 9.97
CA GLY A 60 18.23 -12.53 9.75
C GLY A 60 17.98 -12.97 8.30
N LEU A 61 17.99 -12.01 7.34
CA LEU A 61 17.67 -12.17 5.92
C LEU A 61 18.34 -13.40 5.29
N THR A 62 17.55 -14.13 4.49
CA THR A 62 18.05 -15.17 3.59
C THR A 62 17.91 -14.72 2.15
N MET A 63 19.01 -14.69 1.40
CA MET A 63 19.00 -14.43 -0.04
C MET A 63 18.74 -15.74 -0.80
N LEU A 64 17.69 -15.79 -1.62
CA LEU A 64 17.38 -16.94 -2.47
C LEU A 64 17.80 -16.68 -3.91
N CYS A 65 18.62 -17.56 -4.45
CA CYS A 65 19.02 -17.59 -5.86
C CYS A 65 18.39 -18.81 -6.56
N ASN A 66 17.77 -18.58 -7.71
CA ASN A 66 17.29 -19.64 -8.59
C ASN A 66 18.44 -20.07 -9.52
N LEU A 67 18.94 -21.30 -9.37
CA LEU A 67 20.08 -21.81 -10.14
C LEU A 67 19.64 -22.14 -11.58
N GLN A 68 20.31 -21.51 -12.55
CA GLN A 68 20.32 -21.96 -13.94
C GLN A 68 21.77 -22.22 -14.38
N MET A 69 22.00 -23.27 -15.18
CA MET A 69 23.35 -23.64 -15.62
C MET A 69 23.63 -23.27 -17.09
N THR A 70 24.81 -22.72 -17.34
CA THR A 70 25.36 -22.47 -18.67
C THR A 70 25.90 -23.74 -19.32
N LYS A 71 26.18 -23.66 -20.63
CA LYS A 71 26.72 -24.75 -21.45
C LYS A 71 28.06 -25.30 -20.95
N ASP A 72 28.87 -24.44 -20.35
CA ASP A 72 30.18 -24.71 -19.75
C ASP A 72 30.13 -25.02 -18.24
N GLY A 73 28.92 -25.06 -17.64
CA GLY A 73 28.70 -25.55 -16.28
C GLY A 73 28.79 -24.51 -15.17
N VAL A 74 28.74 -23.22 -15.49
CA VAL A 74 28.67 -22.12 -14.52
C VAL A 74 27.23 -21.96 -14.02
N GLY A 75 27.07 -21.72 -12.72
CA GLY A 75 25.78 -21.44 -12.10
C GLY A 75 25.44 -19.95 -12.11
N LEU A 76 24.28 -19.60 -12.67
CA LEU A 76 23.73 -18.24 -12.69
C LEU A 76 22.52 -18.13 -11.76
N CYS A 77 22.29 -16.94 -11.22
CA CYS A 77 21.08 -16.61 -10.47
C CYS A 77 20.06 -15.93 -11.41
N LEU A 78 19.05 -16.69 -11.83
CA LEU A 78 18.05 -16.28 -12.82
C LEU A 78 16.68 -16.90 -12.53
N SER A 79 15.63 -16.08 -12.66
CA SER A 79 14.23 -16.42 -12.36
C SER A 79 13.75 -17.74 -12.99
N ASP A 80 14.14 -17.97 -14.23
CA ASP A 80 13.58 -18.97 -15.13
C ASP A 80 14.68 -19.53 -16.04
N ILE A 81 14.44 -20.73 -16.58
CA ILE A 81 15.32 -21.39 -17.56
C ILE A 81 15.18 -20.77 -18.95
N ILE A 82 14.04 -20.13 -19.20
CA ILE A 82 13.74 -19.34 -20.40
C ILE A 82 14.22 -17.89 -20.16
N LEU A 83 15.32 -17.52 -20.82
CA LEU A 83 16.04 -16.28 -20.59
C LEU A 83 15.28 -15.01 -21.01
N ASP A 84 14.44 -15.06 -22.05
CA ASP A 84 13.75 -13.88 -22.60
C ASP A 84 12.60 -13.37 -21.73
N ASN A 85 12.27 -14.08 -20.64
CA ASN A 85 11.35 -13.61 -19.61
C ASN A 85 11.97 -12.51 -18.73
N ALA A 86 13.28 -12.57 -18.45
CA ALA A 86 13.98 -11.72 -17.48
C ALA A 86 15.31 -11.12 -17.99
N THR A 87 15.61 -11.25 -19.29
CA THR A 87 16.84 -10.72 -19.89
C THR A 87 16.64 -10.18 -21.32
N THR A 88 17.60 -9.39 -21.79
CA THR A 88 17.66 -8.84 -23.16
C THR A 88 18.03 -9.87 -24.26
N ILE A 89 18.17 -11.17 -23.93
CA ILE A 89 18.64 -12.24 -24.84
C ILE A 89 17.93 -12.27 -26.21
N SER A 90 16.64 -11.95 -26.25
CA SER A 90 15.81 -12.01 -27.46
C SER A 90 16.15 -10.90 -28.45
N SER A 91 16.57 -9.73 -27.96
CA SER A 91 17.09 -8.63 -28.76
C SER A 91 18.52 -8.89 -29.25
N VAL A 92 19.33 -9.57 -28.43
CA VAL A 92 20.75 -9.89 -28.72
C VAL A 92 20.86 -11.04 -29.74
N PHE A 93 20.05 -12.09 -29.59
CA PHE A 93 20.07 -13.28 -30.45
C PHE A 93 18.69 -13.60 -31.07
N PRO A 94 18.07 -12.70 -31.87
CA PRO A 94 16.65 -12.76 -32.28
C PRO A 94 16.23 -13.98 -33.12
N LYS A 95 17.16 -14.86 -33.49
CA LYS A 95 16.90 -16.07 -34.29
C LYS A 95 17.37 -17.37 -33.61
N ALA A 96 17.76 -17.30 -32.33
CA ALA A 96 18.36 -18.42 -31.59
C ALA A 96 17.37 -19.21 -30.71
N GLN A 97 16.06 -18.95 -30.81
CA GLN A 97 15.04 -19.74 -30.11
C GLN A 97 15.18 -21.24 -30.40
N LYS A 98 15.09 -22.05 -29.35
CA LYS A 98 14.97 -23.51 -29.44
C LYS A 98 13.69 -23.99 -28.77
N THR A 99 13.38 -25.26 -28.96
CA THR A 99 12.36 -25.98 -28.21
C THR A 99 13.02 -27.15 -27.49
N TYR A 100 12.83 -27.22 -26.17
CA TYR A 100 13.26 -28.32 -25.32
C TYR A 100 12.08 -28.92 -24.58
N LYS A 101 12.16 -30.22 -24.27
CA LYS A 101 11.23 -30.88 -23.37
C LYS A 101 11.72 -30.70 -21.94
N VAL A 102 11.06 -29.85 -21.16
CA VAL A 102 11.38 -29.62 -19.74
C VAL A 102 10.22 -30.16 -18.92
N ASN A 103 10.50 -31.10 -18.01
CA ASN A 103 9.49 -31.76 -17.15
C ASN A 103 8.26 -32.26 -17.94
N GLY A 104 8.51 -32.83 -19.12
CA GLY A 104 7.48 -33.37 -20.03
C GLY A 104 6.79 -32.34 -20.95
N GLN A 105 6.94 -31.04 -20.71
CA GLN A 105 6.34 -29.96 -21.49
C GLN A 105 7.30 -29.45 -22.57
N ASP A 106 6.79 -29.17 -23.77
CA ASP A 106 7.58 -28.58 -24.85
C ASP A 106 7.66 -27.05 -24.65
N LEU A 107 8.77 -26.58 -24.08
CA LEU A 107 9.03 -25.15 -23.85
C LEU A 107 9.82 -24.57 -25.02
N LYS A 108 9.47 -23.35 -25.47
CA LYS A 108 10.14 -22.65 -26.56
C LYS A 108 10.62 -21.28 -26.09
N GLY A 109 11.90 -20.98 -26.33
CA GLY A 109 12.54 -19.74 -25.91
C GLY A 109 14.06 -19.80 -26.08
N TRP A 110 14.79 -18.98 -25.33
CA TRP A 110 16.25 -19.02 -25.24
C TRP A 110 16.67 -19.68 -23.93
N PHE A 111 17.52 -20.71 -23.98
CA PHE A 111 17.84 -21.52 -22.80
C PHE A 111 19.28 -21.28 -22.33
N VAL A 112 19.50 -21.20 -21.02
CA VAL A 112 20.82 -20.89 -20.43
C VAL A 112 21.91 -21.87 -20.89
N LEU A 113 21.58 -23.16 -21.02
CA LEU A 113 22.49 -24.23 -21.45
C LEU A 113 22.96 -24.13 -22.92
N ASP A 114 22.39 -23.21 -23.72
CA ASP A 114 22.79 -23.00 -25.10
C ASP A 114 24.02 -22.09 -25.24
N TYR A 115 24.38 -21.40 -24.16
CA TYR A 115 25.39 -20.34 -24.12
C TYR A 115 26.48 -20.67 -23.12
N ASP A 116 27.73 -20.40 -23.49
CA ASP A 116 28.86 -20.41 -22.55
C ASP A 116 28.78 -19.14 -21.67
N ALA A 117 29.26 -19.18 -20.43
CA ALA A 117 29.03 -18.13 -19.44
C ALA A 117 29.52 -16.75 -19.89
N ASP A 118 30.70 -16.68 -20.51
CA ASP A 118 31.26 -15.47 -21.11
C ASP A 118 30.33 -14.85 -22.17
N THR A 119 29.52 -15.65 -22.87
CA THR A 119 28.56 -15.13 -23.86
C THR A 119 27.40 -14.41 -23.17
N ILE A 120 26.92 -14.94 -22.04
CA ILE A 120 25.87 -14.30 -21.23
C ILE A 120 26.42 -13.01 -20.60
N PHE A 121 27.51 -13.09 -19.83
CA PHE A 121 28.02 -11.94 -19.06
C PHE A 121 28.40 -10.74 -19.93
N ASN A 122 28.94 -10.96 -21.14
CA ASN A 122 29.40 -9.87 -22.02
C ASN A 122 28.30 -9.26 -22.92
N ASN A 123 27.17 -9.94 -23.13
CA ASN A 123 26.18 -9.52 -24.13
C ASN A 123 24.74 -9.41 -23.60
N VAL A 124 24.45 -9.98 -22.42
CA VAL A 124 23.07 -10.15 -21.93
C VAL A 124 22.91 -9.42 -20.60
N THR A 125 21.86 -8.61 -20.53
CA THR A 125 21.51 -7.80 -19.37
C THR A 125 20.12 -8.14 -18.86
N LEU A 126 19.90 -7.92 -17.58
CA LEU A 126 18.64 -8.24 -16.88
C LEU A 126 17.55 -7.20 -17.22
N VAL A 127 16.30 -7.64 -17.23
CA VAL A 127 15.10 -6.79 -17.36
C VAL A 127 14.02 -7.26 -16.37
N GLN A 128 13.05 -6.41 -16.06
CA GLN A 128 11.89 -6.79 -15.27
C GLN A 128 10.95 -7.71 -16.05
N ASN A 129 10.52 -8.79 -15.38
CA ASN A 129 9.61 -9.79 -15.94
C ASN A 129 8.13 -9.53 -15.58
N ILE A 130 7.85 -8.49 -14.79
CA ILE A 130 6.49 -8.11 -14.39
C ILE A 130 6.20 -6.67 -14.82
N PHE A 131 5.20 -6.50 -15.70
CA PHE A 131 4.86 -5.21 -16.31
C PHE A 131 4.42 -4.10 -15.33
N SER A 132 3.96 -4.45 -14.12
CA SER A 132 3.63 -3.47 -13.06
C SER A 132 4.86 -2.93 -12.33
N ARG A 133 6.04 -3.52 -12.52
CA ARG A 133 7.30 -3.13 -11.86
C ARG A 133 8.08 -2.14 -12.72
N PRO A 134 8.98 -1.34 -12.13
CA PRO A 134 9.62 -0.25 -12.85
C PRO A 134 10.64 -0.76 -13.88
N SER A 135 10.37 -0.47 -15.16
CA SER A 135 11.25 -0.79 -16.29
C SER A 135 12.44 0.19 -16.46
N ILE A 136 12.59 1.22 -15.62
CA ILE A 136 13.68 2.20 -15.76
C ILE A 136 15.07 1.61 -15.46
N PHE A 137 15.12 0.37 -14.95
CA PHE A 137 16.33 -0.38 -14.64
C PHE A 137 16.66 -1.45 -15.70
N ASP A 138 15.81 -1.59 -16.73
CA ASP A 138 15.92 -2.63 -17.73
C ASP A 138 17.15 -2.43 -18.62
N GLY A 139 17.91 -3.51 -18.81
CA GLY A 139 19.07 -3.53 -19.68
C GLY A 139 20.36 -2.94 -19.07
N GLN A 140 20.31 -2.42 -17.85
CA GLN A 140 21.43 -1.70 -17.19
C GLN A 140 22.37 -2.62 -16.40
N MET A 141 21.88 -3.79 -15.96
CA MET A 141 22.59 -4.67 -15.03
C MET A 141 22.91 -6.02 -15.67
N SER A 142 24.14 -6.50 -15.48
CA SER A 142 24.59 -7.83 -15.92
C SER A 142 23.94 -8.95 -15.11
N VAL A 143 23.82 -10.13 -15.73
CA VAL A 143 23.46 -11.37 -15.04
C VAL A 143 24.55 -11.75 -14.03
N SER A 144 24.17 -12.20 -12.83
CA SER A 144 25.10 -12.61 -11.77
C SER A 144 25.30 -14.13 -11.70
N ALA A 145 26.53 -14.55 -11.44
CA ALA A 145 26.83 -15.90 -11.00
C ALA A 145 26.38 -16.14 -9.55
N VAL A 146 26.23 -17.40 -9.14
CA VAL A 146 25.96 -17.77 -7.73
C VAL A 146 27.08 -17.25 -6.81
N GLU A 147 28.32 -17.32 -7.30
CA GLU A 147 29.53 -16.89 -6.64
C GLU A 147 29.55 -15.36 -6.40
N ASP A 148 28.95 -14.56 -7.29
CA ASP A 148 28.83 -13.10 -7.13
C ASP A 148 27.86 -12.77 -5.98
N VAL A 149 26.70 -13.45 -5.93
CA VAL A 149 25.71 -13.25 -4.86
C VAL A 149 26.26 -13.74 -3.52
N LEU A 150 26.98 -14.87 -3.48
CA LEU A 150 27.76 -15.28 -2.30
C LEU A 150 28.84 -14.24 -1.92
N GLY A 151 29.42 -13.55 -2.91
CA GLY A 151 30.38 -12.47 -2.75
C GLY A 151 29.84 -11.25 -1.99
N THR A 152 28.54 -10.98 -2.07
CA THR A 152 27.84 -9.95 -1.25
C THR A 152 27.79 -10.30 0.24
N LYS A 153 28.11 -11.55 0.62
CA LYS A 153 28.10 -12.09 1.99
C LYS A 153 26.76 -11.90 2.71
N PRO A 154 25.65 -12.39 2.14
CA PRO A 154 24.35 -12.28 2.79
C PRO A 154 24.33 -13.06 4.13
N PRO A 155 23.50 -12.68 5.12
CA PRO A 155 23.47 -13.35 6.43
C PRO A 155 23.18 -14.85 6.33
N LYS A 156 22.32 -15.23 5.37
CA LYS A 156 22.11 -16.60 4.92
C LYS A 156 21.91 -16.63 3.40
N PHE A 157 22.32 -17.73 2.76
CA PHE A 157 22.09 -17.97 1.34
C PHE A 157 21.31 -19.27 1.11
N TRP A 158 20.38 -19.22 0.16
CA TRP A 158 19.50 -20.30 -0.27
C TRP A 158 19.64 -20.49 -1.78
N LEU A 159 20.00 -21.69 -2.24
CA LEU A 159 20.05 -22.03 -3.67
C LEU A 159 18.88 -22.93 -4.06
N SER A 160 18.04 -22.50 -5.00
CA SER A 160 16.94 -23.32 -5.52
C SER A 160 17.35 -23.99 -6.83
N VAL A 161 17.34 -25.33 -6.85
CA VAL A 161 17.70 -26.16 -8.01
C VAL A 161 16.43 -26.72 -8.63
N GLN A 162 15.96 -26.09 -9.70
CA GLN A 162 14.61 -26.31 -10.23
C GLN A 162 14.48 -27.43 -11.29
N TYR A 163 15.59 -27.81 -11.95
CA TYR A 163 15.58 -28.55 -13.22
C TYR A 163 16.74 -29.57 -13.33
N ASP A 164 17.01 -30.35 -12.28
CA ASP A 164 18.18 -31.27 -12.21
C ASP A 164 18.11 -32.38 -13.28
N ALA A 165 16.98 -33.08 -13.40
CA ALA A 165 16.78 -34.12 -14.41
C ALA A 165 17.01 -33.58 -15.83
N PHE A 166 16.52 -32.38 -16.13
CA PHE A 166 16.71 -31.73 -17.42
C PHE A 166 18.19 -31.39 -17.68
N TYR A 167 18.90 -30.81 -16.71
CA TYR A 167 20.33 -30.56 -16.85
C TYR A 167 21.13 -31.86 -17.04
N MET A 168 20.77 -32.92 -16.33
CA MET A 168 21.41 -34.24 -16.45
C MET A 168 21.23 -34.87 -17.84
N GLU A 169 20.05 -34.74 -18.47
CA GLU A 169 19.82 -35.12 -19.88
C GLU A 169 20.76 -34.34 -20.84
N HIS A 170 21.09 -33.10 -20.50
CA HIS A 170 21.98 -32.21 -21.23
C HIS A 170 23.46 -32.27 -20.78
N LYS A 171 23.85 -33.27 -19.97
CA LYS A 171 25.23 -33.50 -19.46
C LYS A 171 25.77 -32.43 -18.52
N LEU A 172 24.89 -31.63 -17.93
CA LEU A 172 25.18 -30.70 -16.85
C LEU A 172 24.69 -31.32 -15.52
N SER A 173 25.36 -31.04 -14.40
CA SER A 173 24.97 -31.62 -13.11
C SER A 173 25.01 -30.56 -11.99
N PRO A 174 23.85 -30.07 -11.55
CA PRO A 174 23.73 -29.23 -10.35
C PRO A 174 24.37 -29.86 -9.11
N ALA A 175 24.32 -31.19 -8.98
CA ALA A 175 24.95 -31.91 -7.88
C ALA A 175 26.49 -31.83 -7.92
N GLU A 176 27.12 -32.00 -9.09
CA GLU A 176 28.58 -31.82 -9.21
C GLU A 176 29.00 -30.35 -9.10
N TYR A 177 28.19 -29.42 -9.60
CA TYR A 177 28.40 -27.98 -9.41
C TYR A 177 28.45 -27.62 -7.90
N LEU A 178 27.46 -28.07 -7.12
CA LEU A 178 27.45 -27.90 -5.66
C LEU A 178 28.66 -28.54 -4.96
N ARG A 179 29.11 -29.72 -5.43
CA ARG A 179 30.33 -30.38 -4.91
C ARG A 179 31.59 -29.56 -5.22
N SER A 180 31.67 -28.94 -6.39
CA SER A 180 32.78 -28.05 -6.77
C SER A 180 32.87 -26.82 -5.86
N LEU A 181 31.71 -26.25 -5.47
CA LEU A 181 31.59 -25.18 -4.48
C LEU A 181 31.82 -25.64 -3.04
N GLN A 182 31.94 -26.95 -2.80
CA GLN A 182 32.00 -27.56 -1.47
C GLN A 182 30.83 -27.15 -0.55
N PHE A 183 29.67 -26.79 -1.15
CA PHE A 183 28.50 -26.22 -0.45
C PHE A 183 28.82 -24.95 0.38
N ARG A 184 29.96 -24.28 0.12
CA ARG A 184 30.48 -23.22 0.98
C ARG A 184 29.59 -21.98 0.96
N GLY A 185 29.10 -21.58 2.13
CA GLY A 185 28.20 -20.43 2.29
C GLY A 185 26.73 -20.73 1.96
N ILE A 186 26.40 -21.94 1.50
CA ILE A 186 25.03 -22.32 1.13
C ILE A 186 24.33 -22.92 2.36
N ASN A 187 23.42 -22.17 2.97
CA ASN A 187 22.72 -22.58 4.20
C ASN A 187 21.50 -23.47 3.90
N VAL A 188 20.83 -23.24 2.77
CA VAL A 188 19.64 -23.96 2.35
C VAL A 188 19.73 -24.32 0.87
N ILE A 189 19.29 -25.52 0.50
CA ILE A 189 19.04 -25.90 -0.89
C ILE A 189 17.59 -26.35 -1.00
N SER A 190 16.85 -25.83 -1.98
CA SER A 190 15.53 -26.35 -2.36
C SER A 190 15.56 -27.04 -3.71
N SER A 191 14.63 -27.96 -3.90
CA SER A 191 14.31 -28.48 -5.23
C SER A 191 12.90 -29.08 -5.27
N PRO A 192 12.20 -28.97 -6.41
CA PRO A 192 11.00 -29.76 -6.68
C PRO A 192 11.30 -31.24 -6.99
N GLU A 193 12.57 -31.63 -7.22
CA GLU A 193 12.91 -32.98 -7.65
C GLU A 193 13.40 -33.86 -6.47
N ILE A 194 12.67 -34.94 -6.19
CA ILE A 194 12.95 -35.84 -5.06
C ILE A 194 14.26 -36.60 -5.27
N GLY A 195 14.54 -37.01 -6.52
CA GLY A 195 15.78 -37.68 -6.90
C GLY A 195 17.02 -36.82 -6.65
N PHE A 196 16.96 -35.53 -6.99
CA PHE A 196 18.03 -34.58 -6.75
C PHE A 196 18.34 -34.43 -5.26
N LEU A 197 17.34 -34.12 -4.43
CA LEU A 197 17.55 -33.93 -2.98
C LEU A 197 18.16 -35.17 -2.32
N LYS A 198 17.73 -36.37 -2.74
CA LYS A 198 18.33 -37.63 -2.29
C LYS A 198 19.78 -37.82 -2.75
N SER A 199 20.14 -37.36 -3.95
CA SER A 199 21.49 -37.51 -4.51
C SER A 199 22.54 -36.67 -3.77
N ILE A 200 22.15 -35.53 -3.19
CA ILE A 200 23.05 -34.63 -2.45
C ILE A 200 22.95 -34.76 -0.92
N GLY A 201 22.01 -35.56 -0.38
CA GLY A 201 21.70 -35.61 1.05
C GLY A 201 22.89 -35.87 1.98
N THR A 202 23.84 -36.73 1.57
CA THR A 202 25.06 -36.99 2.38
C THR A 202 26.02 -35.79 2.38
N ASP A 203 26.14 -35.09 1.26
CA ASP A 203 27.07 -33.97 1.11
C ASP A 203 26.50 -32.72 1.82
N ALA A 204 25.22 -32.43 1.63
CA ALA A 204 24.49 -31.39 2.35
C ALA A 204 24.53 -31.61 3.88
N GLY A 205 24.35 -32.86 4.34
CA GLY A 205 24.45 -33.22 5.76
C GLY A 205 25.84 -32.96 6.36
N ARG A 206 26.92 -33.21 5.61
CA ARG A 206 28.30 -32.87 6.02
C ARG A 206 28.53 -31.36 6.07
N ALA A 207 27.98 -30.63 5.10
CA ALA A 207 28.05 -29.17 5.01
C ALA A 207 27.15 -28.43 6.03
N LYS A 208 26.21 -29.15 6.68
CA LYS A 208 25.12 -28.61 7.51
C LYS A 208 24.13 -27.74 6.72
N THR A 209 24.02 -27.96 5.41
CA THR A 209 23.04 -27.32 4.53
C THR A 209 21.67 -27.98 4.70
N LYS A 210 20.63 -27.19 4.93
CA LYS A 210 19.24 -27.68 4.99
C LYS A 210 18.76 -28.06 3.60
N LEU A 211 17.95 -29.12 3.50
CA LEU A 211 17.27 -29.52 2.26
C LEU A 211 15.77 -29.25 2.37
N ILE A 212 15.19 -28.57 1.38
CA ILE A 212 13.78 -28.19 1.35
C ILE A 212 13.13 -28.77 0.09
N PHE A 213 12.05 -29.53 0.27
CA PHE A 213 11.29 -30.05 -0.86
C PHE A 213 10.25 -29.03 -1.32
N GLU A 214 10.31 -28.62 -2.59
CA GLU A 214 9.39 -27.64 -3.15
C GLU A 214 8.18 -28.31 -3.81
N PHE A 215 6.98 -27.98 -3.32
CA PHE A 215 5.74 -28.31 -4.01
C PHE A 215 5.48 -27.30 -5.12
N LYS A 216 5.14 -27.79 -6.32
CA LYS A 216 4.60 -26.97 -7.42
C LYS A 216 3.07 -27.02 -7.39
N ASP A 217 2.40 -26.84 -8.53
CA ASP A 217 0.95 -27.01 -8.64
C ASP A 217 0.50 -28.43 -8.19
N PRO A 218 -0.62 -28.60 -7.46
CA PRO A 218 -1.07 -29.90 -6.96
C PRO A 218 -1.28 -30.97 -8.05
N GLU A 219 -1.61 -30.58 -9.27
CA GLU A 219 -1.83 -31.47 -10.42
C GLU A 219 -0.56 -31.68 -11.26
N ALA A 220 0.48 -30.88 -11.06
CA ALA A 220 1.78 -31.10 -11.68
C ALA A 220 2.43 -32.39 -11.18
N VAL A 221 3.26 -33.00 -12.03
CA VAL A 221 3.94 -34.26 -11.77
C VAL A 221 5.38 -33.99 -11.35
N GLU A 222 5.82 -34.63 -10.27
CA GLU A 222 7.21 -34.62 -9.83
C GLU A 222 8.05 -35.54 -10.75
N PRO A 223 9.10 -35.03 -11.41
CA PRO A 223 9.78 -35.74 -12.50
C PRO A 223 10.38 -37.10 -12.12
N THR A 224 10.87 -37.27 -10.89
CA THR A 224 11.68 -38.44 -10.52
C THR A 224 10.86 -39.63 -10.00
N THR A 225 9.68 -39.37 -9.42
CA THR A 225 8.74 -40.40 -8.95
C THR A 225 7.54 -40.58 -9.87
N ASN A 226 7.32 -39.67 -10.83
CA ASN A 226 6.17 -39.65 -11.74
C ASN A 226 4.81 -39.67 -10.99
N LYS A 227 4.75 -38.98 -9.86
CA LYS A 227 3.54 -38.78 -9.04
C LYS A 227 3.14 -37.31 -9.01
N LYS A 228 1.86 -37.03 -8.79
CA LYS A 228 1.39 -35.65 -8.57
C LYS A 228 1.87 -35.09 -7.22
N TYR A 229 2.07 -33.79 -7.14
CA TYR A 229 2.35 -33.11 -5.87
C TYR A 229 1.23 -33.32 -4.83
N SER A 230 -0.03 -33.36 -5.27
CA SER A 230 -1.20 -33.70 -4.43
C SER A 230 -1.15 -35.13 -3.85
N GLU A 231 -0.56 -36.09 -4.55
CA GLU A 231 -0.34 -37.45 -4.03
C GLU A 231 0.82 -37.49 -3.03
N ILE A 232 1.90 -36.74 -3.31
CA ILE A 232 3.09 -36.65 -2.45
C ILE A 232 2.72 -35.96 -1.12
N GLN A 233 1.88 -34.93 -1.17
CA GLN A 233 1.36 -34.18 -0.01
C GLN A 233 0.70 -35.10 1.04
N GLN A 234 0.05 -36.20 0.62
CA GLN A 234 -0.63 -37.12 1.53
C GLN A 234 0.32 -37.90 2.46
N ASN A 235 1.64 -37.85 2.22
CA ASN A 235 2.63 -38.56 3.02
C ASN A 235 3.84 -37.67 3.37
N LEU A 236 3.59 -36.56 4.09
CA LEU A 236 4.62 -35.66 4.60
C LEU A 236 5.70 -36.37 5.43
N ALA A 237 5.33 -37.43 6.16
CA ALA A 237 6.30 -38.23 6.93
C ALA A 237 7.38 -38.89 6.06
N ALA A 238 7.08 -39.26 4.81
CA ALA A 238 8.07 -39.79 3.87
C ALA A 238 9.03 -38.71 3.36
N ILE A 239 8.61 -37.45 3.31
CA ILE A 239 9.44 -36.31 2.90
C ILE A 239 10.55 -36.05 3.94
N LYS A 240 10.24 -36.25 5.23
CA LYS A 240 11.21 -36.08 6.32
C LYS A 240 12.44 -36.99 6.22
N ALA A 241 12.38 -38.07 5.44
CA ALA A 241 13.52 -38.96 5.19
C ALA A 241 14.61 -38.34 4.29
N PHE A 242 14.32 -37.26 3.55
CA PHE A 242 15.28 -36.61 2.65
C PHE A 242 15.29 -35.07 2.71
N ALA A 243 14.30 -34.43 3.34
CA ALA A 243 14.24 -32.98 3.53
C ALA A 243 14.03 -32.59 5.00
N SER A 244 14.60 -31.45 5.39
CA SER A 244 14.36 -30.81 6.70
C SER A 244 13.06 -30.01 6.75
N GLY A 245 12.54 -29.59 5.60
CA GLY A 245 11.31 -28.81 5.47
C GLY A 245 10.74 -28.84 4.06
N VAL A 246 9.68 -28.07 3.85
CA VAL A 246 8.92 -27.98 2.59
C VAL A 246 8.69 -26.52 2.21
N LEU A 247 8.69 -26.24 0.90
CA LEU A 247 8.32 -24.95 0.32
C LEU A 247 7.00 -25.12 -0.43
N VAL A 248 5.99 -24.31 -0.15
CA VAL A 248 4.66 -24.38 -0.79
C VAL A 248 4.17 -23.01 -1.27
N PRO A 249 3.45 -22.94 -2.40
CA PRO A 249 2.62 -21.79 -2.74
C PRO A 249 1.61 -21.49 -1.62
N LYS A 250 1.39 -20.21 -1.32
CA LYS A 250 0.54 -19.76 -0.21
C LYS A 250 -0.89 -20.35 -0.20
N ASP A 251 -1.44 -20.67 -1.37
CA ASP A 251 -2.77 -21.30 -1.54
C ASP A 251 -2.86 -22.73 -0.97
N TYR A 252 -1.75 -23.43 -0.72
CA TYR A 252 -1.74 -24.72 0.00
C TYR A 252 -2.13 -24.55 1.49
N ILE A 253 -1.95 -23.35 2.05
CA ILE A 253 -2.18 -23.05 3.46
C ILE A 253 -3.50 -22.29 3.63
N TRP A 254 -3.67 -21.22 2.86
CA TRP A 254 -4.87 -20.37 2.85
C TRP A 254 -5.46 -20.33 1.43
N PRO A 255 -6.32 -21.30 1.05
CA PRO A 255 -6.85 -21.36 -0.30
C PRO A 255 -7.78 -20.17 -0.58
N ILE A 256 -7.65 -19.57 -1.76
CA ILE A 256 -8.51 -18.46 -2.20
C ILE A 256 -9.63 -19.00 -3.11
N ASP A 257 -10.83 -18.41 -3.04
CA ASP A 257 -11.94 -18.73 -3.96
C ASP A 257 -11.88 -17.93 -5.27
N SER A 258 -12.77 -18.25 -6.22
CA SER A 258 -12.84 -17.54 -7.51
C SER A 258 -13.28 -16.06 -7.37
N ALA A 259 -13.86 -15.69 -6.22
CA ALA A 259 -14.26 -14.32 -5.90
C ALA A 259 -13.19 -13.55 -5.09
N LYS A 260 -11.99 -14.14 -4.90
CA LYS A 260 -10.83 -13.59 -4.18
C LYS A 260 -11.00 -13.45 -2.67
N TYR A 261 -11.82 -14.30 -2.04
CA TYR A 261 -11.91 -14.42 -0.59
C TYR A 261 -11.16 -15.65 -0.06
N LEU A 262 -10.64 -15.54 1.17
CA LEU A 262 -10.02 -16.65 1.88
C LEU A 262 -11.07 -17.73 2.22
N LYS A 263 -10.73 -18.98 1.94
CA LYS A 263 -11.39 -20.16 2.52
C LYS A 263 -10.75 -20.47 3.89
N PRO A 264 -11.36 -21.34 4.71
CA PRO A 264 -10.72 -21.85 5.92
C PRO A 264 -9.32 -22.42 5.63
N ALA A 265 -8.38 -22.22 6.54
CA ALA A 265 -7.03 -22.78 6.43
C ALA A 265 -7.07 -24.30 6.28
N THR A 266 -6.09 -24.82 5.55
CA THR A 266 -5.80 -26.26 5.55
C THR A 266 -5.04 -26.64 6.82
N THR A 267 -4.97 -27.94 7.11
CA THR A 267 -4.13 -28.46 8.20
C THR A 267 -2.65 -28.57 7.81
N PHE A 268 -2.25 -28.14 6.61
CA PHE A 268 -0.93 -28.43 6.02
C PHE A 268 0.24 -28.05 6.95
N VAL A 269 0.21 -26.86 7.54
CA VAL A 269 1.29 -26.39 8.43
C VAL A 269 1.39 -27.29 9.68
N ALA A 270 0.26 -27.57 10.33
CA ALA A 270 0.21 -28.41 11.52
C ALA A 270 0.62 -29.87 11.23
N ASP A 271 0.22 -30.42 10.08
CA ASP A 271 0.58 -31.78 9.67
C ASP A 271 2.06 -31.90 9.27
N ALA A 272 2.62 -30.88 8.61
CA ALA A 272 4.05 -30.79 8.30
C ALA A 272 4.89 -30.65 9.57
N HIS A 273 4.51 -29.76 10.49
CA HIS A 273 5.16 -29.59 11.79
C HIS A 273 5.12 -30.89 12.62
N LYS A 274 3.98 -31.59 12.62
CA LYS A 274 3.82 -32.91 13.26
C LYS A 274 4.70 -34.00 12.62
N ALA A 275 4.98 -33.90 11.31
CA ALA A 275 5.97 -34.72 10.62
C ALA A 275 7.43 -34.24 10.83
N GLY A 276 7.64 -33.16 11.58
CA GLY A 276 8.95 -32.57 11.86
C GLY A 276 9.55 -31.80 10.69
N LEU A 277 8.74 -31.29 9.77
CA LEU A 277 9.15 -30.48 8.62
C LEU A 277 8.91 -29.00 8.89
N GLU A 278 9.93 -28.17 8.67
CA GLU A 278 9.76 -26.70 8.60
C GLU A 278 8.91 -26.35 7.36
N VAL A 279 8.04 -25.34 7.45
CA VAL A 279 7.18 -24.91 6.34
C VAL A 279 7.53 -23.52 5.89
N TYR A 280 7.88 -23.38 4.62
CA TYR A 280 8.13 -22.11 3.95
C TYR A 280 7.00 -21.82 2.96
N ALA A 281 6.46 -20.61 2.97
CA ALA A 281 5.37 -20.20 2.08
C ALA A 281 5.87 -19.22 0.99
N SER A 282 5.48 -19.41 -0.26
CA SER A 282 5.86 -18.56 -1.41
C SER A 282 4.69 -17.85 -2.08
N GLY A 283 5.00 -16.83 -2.87
CA GLY A 283 4.02 -16.01 -3.60
C GLY A 283 3.61 -14.73 -2.87
N PHE A 284 4.47 -14.20 -2.00
CA PHE A 284 4.27 -12.91 -1.36
C PHE A 284 4.87 -11.79 -2.23
N ALA A 285 4.03 -10.83 -2.61
CA ALA A 285 4.44 -9.63 -3.32
C ALA A 285 3.40 -8.53 -3.10
N ASN A 286 3.86 -7.29 -2.96
CA ASN A 286 3.01 -6.14 -2.64
C ASN A 286 2.24 -5.63 -3.88
N ASP A 287 2.76 -5.88 -5.08
CA ASP A 287 2.22 -5.40 -6.36
C ASP A 287 1.20 -6.36 -7.00
N LEU A 288 0.53 -7.18 -6.18
CA LEU A 288 -0.47 -8.16 -6.62
C LEU A 288 -1.87 -7.84 -6.08
N ARG A 289 -2.89 -8.31 -6.81
CA ARG A 289 -4.28 -8.36 -6.31
C ARG A 289 -4.42 -9.53 -5.34
N THR A 290 -4.11 -9.26 -4.07
CA THR A 290 -4.30 -10.18 -2.94
C THR A 290 -5.79 -10.38 -2.61
N SER A 291 -6.09 -11.18 -1.59
CA SER A 291 -7.47 -11.38 -1.15
C SER A 291 -8.08 -10.10 -0.56
N PHE A 292 -9.37 -9.86 -0.85
CA PHE A 292 -10.12 -8.74 -0.25
C PHE A 292 -10.17 -8.80 1.28
N ASN A 293 -9.91 -9.96 1.89
CA ASN A 293 -9.80 -10.13 3.34
C ASN A 293 -8.65 -9.32 3.98
N TYR A 294 -7.66 -8.88 3.21
CA TYR A 294 -6.52 -8.12 3.70
C TYR A 294 -6.62 -6.61 3.46
N SER A 295 -7.73 -6.10 2.89
CA SER A 295 -7.91 -4.65 2.65
C SER A 295 -6.74 -4.00 1.86
N TYR A 296 -6.14 -4.77 0.92
CA TYR A 296 -4.93 -4.43 0.17
C TYR A 296 -3.66 -4.15 0.99
N ASP A 297 -3.66 -4.48 2.28
CA ASP A 297 -2.51 -4.35 3.16
C ASP A 297 -1.60 -5.59 3.03
N PRO A 298 -0.38 -5.47 2.46
CA PRO A 298 0.51 -6.61 2.33
C PRO A 298 0.98 -7.12 3.70
N SER A 299 1.13 -6.25 4.70
CA SER A 299 1.54 -6.67 6.06
C SER A 299 0.46 -7.49 6.76
N ALA A 300 -0.83 -7.22 6.48
CA ALA A 300 -1.92 -8.08 6.95
C ALA A 300 -1.84 -9.49 6.34
N GLU A 301 -1.46 -9.63 5.06
CA GLU A 301 -1.22 -10.94 4.44
C GLU A 301 -0.05 -11.66 5.13
N TYR A 302 1.11 -11.03 5.35
CA TYR A 302 2.23 -11.70 6.04
C TYR A 302 1.83 -12.18 7.45
N LEU A 303 1.18 -11.31 8.25
CA LEU A 303 0.72 -11.64 9.60
C LEU A 303 -0.21 -12.86 9.63
N GLN A 304 -1.08 -13.04 8.62
CA GLN A 304 -1.96 -14.20 8.50
C GLN A 304 -1.21 -15.55 8.38
N PHE A 305 0.06 -15.54 7.98
CA PHE A 305 0.91 -16.74 7.87
C PHE A 305 1.90 -16.89 9.04
N VAL A 306 2.34 -15.78 9.66
CA VAL A 306 3.37 -15.80 10.71
C VAL A 306 2.84 -15.63 12.14
N ASP A 307 1.70 -15.00 12.35
CA ASP A 307 1.16 -14.68 13.68
C ASP A 307 -0.38 -14.60 13.68
N ASN A 308 -1.04 -15.71 13.34
CA ASN A 308 -2.51 -15.82 13.33
C ASN A 308 -3.08 -16.46 14.61
N GLY A 309 -2.25 -16.71 15.62
CA GLY A 309 -2.61 -17.37 16.87
C GLY A 309 -2.89 -18.89 16.81
N GLN A 310 -2.90 -19.50 15.61
CA GLN A 310 -3.17 -20.93 15.41
C GLN A 310 -1.92 -21.70 14.94
N PHE A 311 -1.12 -21.10 14.05
CA PHE A 311 0.17 -21.62 13.57
C PHE A 311 1.08 -20.46 13.11
N SER A 312 2.34 -20.79 12.80
CA SER A 312 3.27 -19.87 12.14
C SER A 312 4.10 -20.65 11.12
N VAL A 313 4.24 -20.16 9.90
CA VAL A 313 5.18 -20.72 8.93
C VAL A 313 6.63 -20.41 9.35
N ASP A 314 7.56 -21.34 9.14
CA ASP A 314 8.98 -21.18 9.48
C ASP A 314 9.72 -20.17 8.58
N GLY A 315 9.08 -19.70 7.50
CA GLY A 315 9.51 -18.54 6.74
C GLY A 315 8.64 -18.20 5.53
N VAL A 316 8.89 -17.04 4.94
CA VAL A 316 8.16 -16.52 3.78
C VAL A 316 9.14 -16.15 2.66
N ILE A 317 8.84 -16.59 1.43
CA ILE A 317 9.56 -16.26 0.20
C ILE A 317 8.83 -15.09 -0.46
N THR A 318 9.51 -13.96 -0.57
CA THR A 318 8.94 -12.68 -1.00
C THR A 318 9.84 -11.93 -1.99
N ASP A 319 9.20 -11.14 -2.83
CA ASP A 319 9.85 -10.16 -3.73
C ASP A 319 10.09 -8.81 -3.02
N PHE A 320 9.47 -8.60 -1.85
CA PHE A 320 9.47 -7.37 -1.05
C PHE A 320 9.94 -7.66 0.39
N PRO A 321 11.25 -7.95 0.58
CA PRO A 321 11.76 -8.39 1.88
C PRO A 321 11.69 -7.36 3.03
N PRO A 322 11.59 -6.02 2.82
CA PRO A 322 11.27 -5.09 3.92
C PRO A 322 9.88 -5.32 4.51
N THR A 323 8.86 -5.53 3.68
CA THR A 323 7.47 -5.72 4.15
C THR A 323 7.32 -7.02 4.94
N ALA A 324 8.03 -8.09 4.55
CA ALA A 324 8.13 -9.29 5.38
C ALA A 324 8.89 -9.00 6.70
N SER A 325 9.99 -8.26 6.63
CA SER A 325 10.82 -7.90 7.80
C SER A 325 10.05 -7.06 8.82
N GLN A 326 9.29 -6.04 8.39
CA GLN A 326 8.48 -5.24 9.30
C GLN A 326 7.30 -6.04 9.87
N SER A 327 6.67 -6.91 9.08
CA SER A 327 5.54 -7.72 9.55
C SER A 327 5.96 -8.68 10.67
N ILE A 328 7.11 -9.34 10.49
CA ILE A 328 7.68 -10.27 11.48
C ILE A 328 8.28 -9.51 12.67
N THR A 329 9.13 -8.50 12.45
CA THR A 329 9.90 -7.85 13.53
C THR A 329 9.09 -6.80 14.30
N CYS A 330 8.26 -6.02 13.59
CA CYS A 330 7.55 -4.86 14.14
C CYS A 330 6.10 -5.16 14.54
N PHE A 331 5.37 -5.90 13.71
CA PHE A 331 3.92 -6.06 13.86
C PHE A 331 3.48 -7.37 14.53
N SER A 332 4.34 -8.40 14.57
CA SER A 332 4.00 -9.67 15.22
C SER A 332 4.13 -9.64 16.74
N HIS A 333 3.31 -10.45 17.39
CA HIS A 333 3.12 -10.57 18.82
C HIS A 333 2.76 -9.23 19.49
N GLN A 334 1.99 -8.39 18.79
CA GLN A 334 1.51 -7.11 19.30
C GLN A 334 0.17 -7.28 20.02
N ASN A 335 0.24 -7.50 21.34
CA ASN A 335 -0.92 -7.68 22.20
C ASN A 335 -1.67 -6.36 22.50
N GLY A 336 -2.24 -5.74 21.46
CA GLY A 336 -3.33 -4.74 21.49
C GLY A 336 -3.08 -3.36 22.14
N ASN A 337 -2.09 -3.24 23.03
CA ASN A 337 -1.99 -2.15 24.01
C ASN A 337 -0.64 -1.40 23.99
N LEU A 338 0.11 -1.42 22.89
CA LEU A 338 1.25 -0.50 22.78
C LEU A 338 0.76 0.95 22.68
N PRO A 339 1.38 1.89 23.43
CA PRO A 339 1.09 3.30 23.27
C PRO A 339 1.52 3.75 21.87
N LYS A 340 0.74 4.68 21.31
CA LYS A 340 1.05 5.31 20.04
C LYS A 340 2.37 6.09 20.14
N ALA A 341 3.24 5.93 19.15
CA ALA A 341 4.45 6.73 19.00
C ALA A 341 4.16 8.06 18.28
N GLY A 342 4.82 9.13 18.71
CA GLY A 342 4.63 10.47 18.15
C GLY A 342 3.25 11.08 18.44
N HIS A 343 2.97 12.21 17.78
CA HIS A 343 1.73 12.99 17.96
C HIS A 343 0.81 12.99 16.73
N ALA A 344 1.23 12.40 15.61
CA ALA A 344 0.50 12.44 14.34
C ALA A 344 -0.86 11.72 14.44
N LEU A 345 -1.96 12.39 14.08
CA LEU A 345 -3.33 11.84 14.11
C LEU A 345 -3.61 10.88 12.95
N VAL A 346 -4.32 9.78 13.20
CA VAL A 346 -4.99 8.97 12.17
C VAL A 346 -6.39 9.53 11.98
N ILE A 347 -6.56 10.23 10.86
CA ILE A 347 -7.80 10.86 10.43
C ILE A 347 -8.39 9.98 9.32
N THR A 348 -9.69 9.72 9.34
CA THR A 348 -10.32 8.97 8.25
C THR A 348 -10.68 9.84 7.05
N HIS A 349 -10.93 9.19 5.92
CA HIS A 349 -11.58 9.81 4.77
C HIS A 349 -12.90 9.09 4.49
N ASN A 350 -14.02 9.71 4.84
CA ASN A 350 -15.37 9.15 4.87
C ASN A 350 -15.48 7.83 5.67
N GLY A 351 -14.72 7.72 6.78
CA GLY A 351 -14.56 6.48 7.56
C GLY A 351 -13.58 5.48 6.93
N ALA A 352 -13.78 4.17 7.15
CA ALA A 352 -13.02 3.11 6.49
C ALA A 352 -13.53 2.83 5.06
N SER A 353 -13.51 3.88 4.23
CA SER A 353 -14.07 3.93 2.88
C SER A 353 -13.34 3.04 1.85
N GLY A 354 -12.15 2.54 2.19
CA GLY A 354 -11.43 1.52 1.44
C GLY A 354 -12.10 0.13 1.51
N ASP A 355 -12.87 -0.13 2.57
CA ASP A 355 -13.48 -1.43 2.86
C ASP A 355 -15.01 -1.43 2.76
N TYR A 356 -15.65 -0.29 2.99
CA TYR A 356 -17.10 -0.09 2.94
C TYR A 356 -17.44 1.19 2.16
N PRO A 357 -18.67 1.35 1.66
CA PRO A 357 -19.12 2.64 1.15
C PRO A 357 -18.92 3.75 2.19
N GLY A 358 -18.24 4.83 1.79
CA GLY A 358 -17.94 5.95 2.67
C GLY A 358 -19.18 6.60 3.27
N CYS A 359 -19.01 7.27 4.41
CA CYS A 359 -20.08 7.95 5.14
C CYS A 359 -21.25 7.05 5.60
N THR A 360 -21.00 5.75 5.75
CA THR A 360 -21.99 4.79 6.28
C THR A 360 -21.71 4.39 7.73
N ASP A 361 -22.76 3.93 8.42
CA ASP A 361 -22.68 3.29 9.74
C ASP A 361 -21.55 2.24 9.84
N LEU A 362 -21.40 1.37 8.84
CA LEU A 362 -20.34 0.35 8.80
C LEU A 362 -18.94 0.92 8.55
N ALA A 363 -18.79 1.92 7.67
CA ALA A 363 -17.50 2.56 7.44
C ALA A 363 -16.99 3.28 8.70
N TYR A 364 -17.90 3.92 9.44
CA TYR A 364 -17.57 4.58 10.72
C TYR A 364 -17.31 3.59 11.85
N GLN A 365 -18.10 2.53 11.98
CA GLN A 365 -17.84 1.49 12.97
C GLN A 365 -16.48 0.81 12.73
N LYS A 366 -16.16 0.45 11.48
CA LYS A 366 -14.84 -0.11 11.16
C LYS A 366 -13.70 0.87 11.44
N ALA A 367 -13.81 2.15 11.07
CA ALA A 367 -12.80 3.16 11.39
C ALA A 367 -12.53 3.28 12.91
N VAL A 368 -13.61 3.19 13.70
CA VAL A 368 -13.60 3.18 15.16
C VAL A 368 -12.89 1.94 15.73
N ASP A 369 -13.11 0.77 15.14
CA ASP A 369 -12.54 -0.51 15.57
C ASP A 369 -11.07 -0.68 15.12
N ASP A 370 -10.76 -0.16 13.93
CA ASP A 370 -9.40 0.01 13.38
C ASP A 370 -8.55 1.03 14.15
N GLY A 371 -9.17 1.76 15.09
CA GLY A 371 -8.50 2.63 16.04
C GLY A 371 -7.99 3.96 15.48
N ALA A 372 -8.73 4.57 14.55
CA ALA A 372 -8.52 5.96 14.18
C ALA A 372 -8.50 6.89 15.42
N ASP A 373 -7.85 8.05 15.32
CA ASP A 373 -7.91 9.12 16.32
C ASP A 373 -8.97 10.17 15.98
N VAL A 374 -9.37 10.26 14.72
CA VAL A 374 -10.40 11.16 14.21
C VAL A 374 -11.21 10.42 13.14
N ILE A 375 -12.54 10.38 13.27
CA ILE A 375 -13.42 10.10 12.14
C ILE A 375 -13.88 11.42 11.49
N ASP A 376 -14.32 11.38 10.22
CA ASP A 376 -14.63 12.55 9.38
C ASP A 376 -16.01 12.45 8.67
N CYS A 377 -16.66 13.55 8.26
CA CYS A 377 -17.92 13.51 7.51
C CYS A 377 -18.14 14.73 6.63
N SER A 378 -18.07 14.57 5.32
CA SER A 378 -18.56 15.62 4.42
C SER A 378 -20.07 15.76 4.62
N VAL A 379 -20.57 16.89 5.12
CA VAL A 379 -22.01 17.10 5.36
C VAL A 379 -22.67 17.64 4.10
N GLN A 380 -23.66 16.91 3.62
CA GLN A 380 -24.55 17.36 2.56
C GLN A 380 -25.93 17.67 3.14
N MET A 381 -26.77 18.37 2.38
CA MET A 381 -28.17 18.60 2.75
C MET A 381 -29.12 18.02 1.69
N SER A 382 -30.19 17.40 2.17
CA SER A 382 -31.34 17.06 1.35
C SER A 382 -32.19 18.31 1.03
N LYS A 383 -33.04 18.19 0.01
CA LYS A 383 -34.01 19.22 -0.41
C LYS A 383 -34.96 19.68 0.71
N ASP A 384 -35.31 18.77 1.61
CA ASP A 384 -36.16 18.99 2.80
C ASP A 384 -35.36 19.40 4.05
N GLY A 385 -34.07 19.70 3.91
CA GLY A 385 -33.25 20.37 4.92
C GLY A 385 -32.59 19.45 5.94
N ILE A 386 -32.52 18.14 5.68
CA ILE A 386 -31.83 17.17 6.56
C ILE A 386 -30.34 17.16 6.21
N ALA A 387 -29.50 17.42 7.22
CA ALA A 387 -28.04 17.32 7.10
C ALA A 387 -27.58 15.87 7.34
N PHE A 388 -26.73 15.34 6.47
CA PHE A 388 -26.27 13.94 6.49
C PHE A 388 -24.83 13.81 5.98
N CYS A 389 -24.16 12.72 6.33
CA CYS A 389 -22.79 12.44 5.88
C CYS A 389 -22.80 11.83 4.48
N HIS A 390 -22.09 12.45 3.54
CA HIS A 390 -21.83 11.97 2.19
C HIS A 390 -20.70 12.79 1.53
N ASP A 391 -19.76 12.12 0.88
CA ASP A 391 -18.53 12.75 0.34
C ASP A 391 -18.81 14.01 -0.50
N ALA A 392 -19.53 13.85 -1.62
CA ALA A 392 -19.87 14.93 -2.54
C ALA A 392 -21.37 15.27 -2.53
N ALA A 393 -21.71 16.46 -3.05
CA ALA A 393 -23.10 16.84 -3.29
C ALA A 393 -23.75 16.03 -4.44
N ASP A 394 -22.96 15.58 -5.42
CA ASP A 394 -23.41 14.63 -6.44
C ASP A 394 -23.39 13.21 -5.88
N LEU A 395 -24.54 12.55 -5.89
CA LEU A 395 -24.73 11.20 -5.39
C LEU A 395 -24.36 10.11 -6.42
N THR A 396 -23.90 10.47 -7.63
CA THR A 396 -23.76 9.49 -8.73
C THR A 396 -22.54 8.58 -8.65
N ALA A 397 -21.42 9.03 -8.07
CA ALA A 397 -20.18 8.24 -7.96
C ALA A 397 -20.26 7.14 -6.89
N SER A 398 -20.91 7.47 -5.77
CA SER A 398 -20.92 6.69 -4.53
C SER A 398 -22.31 6.23 -4.09
N THR A 399 -23.32 6.25 -4.97
CA THR A 399 -24.65 5.64 -4.72
C THR A 399 -25.31 5.09 -5.99
N THR A 400 -26.42 4.35 -5.83
CA THR A 400 -27.28 3.93 -6.97
C THR A 400 -28.14 5.05 -7.56
N ALA A 401 -28.00 6.32 -7.15
CA ALA A 401 -28.89 7.42 -7.53
C ALA A 401 -29.07 7.57 -9.04
N MET A 402 -28.01 7.43 -9.84
CA MET A 402 -28.11 7.50 -11.31
C MET A 402 -29.07 6.45 -11.90
N THR A 403 -29.19 5.27 -11.29
CA THR A 403 -30.09 4.20 -11.79
C THR A 403 -31.57 4.44 -11.46
N ILE A 404 -31.86 5.25 -10.44
CA ILE A 404 -33.22 5.49 -9.92
C ILE A 404 -33.75 6.84 -10.41
N PHE A 405 -32.88 7.86 -10.45
CA PHE A 405 -33.25 9.25 -10.67
C PHE A 405 -32.68 9.86 -11.95
N MET A 406 -32.24 9.05 -12.94
CA MET A 406 -31.63 9.53 -14.20
C MET A 406 -32.37 10.70 -14.88
N SER A 407 -33.70 10.70 -14.84
CA SER A 407 -34.55 11.78 -15.39
C SER A 407 -34.42 13.13 -14.68
N ARG A 408 -33.75 13.16 -13.53
CA ARG A 408 -33.47 14.32 -12.68
C ARG A 408 -32.00 14.79 -12.82
N ALA A 409 -31.21 14.15 -13.68
CA ALA A 409 -29.80 14.52 -13.88
C ALA A 409 -29.69 15.93 -14.48
N THR A 410 -28.91 16.78 -13.83
CA THR A 410 -28.69 18.18 -14.23
C THR A 410 -27.23 18.54 -14.08
N SER A 411 -26.73 19.52 -14.83
CA SER A 411 -25.44 20.16 -14.58
C SER A 411 -25.62 21.30 -13.57
N VAL A 412 -24.64 21.47 -12.68
CA VAL A 412 -24.52 22.64 -11.78
C VAL A 412 -23.07 23.11 -11.91
N PRO A 413 -22.79 24.05 -12.82
CA PRO A 413 -21.41 24.43 -13.18
C PRO A 413 -20.56 24.95 -12.02
N GLU A 414 -21.18 25.47 -10.95
CA GLU A 414 -20.49 25.89 -9.71
C GLU A 414 -20.06 24.73 -8.79
N ILE A 415 -20.41 23.49 -9.13
CA ILE A 415 -19.98 22.26 -8.44
C ILE A 415 -19.17 21.39 -9.41
N GLN A 416 -19.73 21.10 -10.58
CA GLN A 416 -19.11 20.25 -11.59
C GLN A 416 -19.66 20.53 -13.01
N PRO A 417 -18.87 20.33 -14.08
CA PRO A 417 -19.32 20.53 -15.45
C PRO A 417 -20.32 19.46 -15.92
N THR A 418 -20.25 18.24 -15.37
CA THR A 418 -21.02 17.06 -15.80
C THR A 418 -22.41 16.98 -15.16
N ASN A 419 -23.36 16.35 -15.86
CA ASN A 419 -24.68 16.06 -15.28
C ASN A 419 -24.56 15.10 -14.08
N GLY A 420 -25.07 15.51 -12.93
CA GLY A 420 -25.09 14.76 -11.68
C GLY A 420 -26.49 14.60 -11.09
N ILE A 421 -26.62 13.82 -10.01
CA ILE A 421 -27.84 13.70 -9.20
C ILE A 421 -27.56 14.30 -7.83
N PHE A 422 -27.96 15.55 -7.63
CA PHE A 422 -27.57 16.29 -6.44
C PHE A 422 -28.46 16.02 -5.22
N SER A 423 -27.82 15.85 -4.06
CA SER A 423 -28.44 15.65 -2.75
C SER A 423 -29.52 16.69 -2.44
N PHE A 424 -29.22 17.97 -2.68
CA PHE A 424 -30.12 19.10 -2.41
C PHE A 424 -31.35 19.19 -3.32
N ASP A 425 -31.44 18.35 -4.36
CA ASP A 425 -32.65 18.21 -5.16
C ASP A 425 -33.50 17.01 -4.71
N LEU A 426 -32.93 16.03 -4.00
CA LEU A 426 -33.66 14.88 -3.44
C LEU A 426 -34.13 15.13 -2.00
N THR A 427 -35.33 14.68 -1.65
CA THR A 427 -35.76 14.61 -0.24
C THR A 427 -34.98 13.53 0.53
N TRP A 428 -34.92 13.62 1.86
CA TRP A 428 -34.22 12.61 2.67
C TRP A 428 -34.80 11.20 2.47
N ALA A 429 -36.12 11.08 2.31
CA ALA A 429 -36.77 9.82 1.98
C ALA A 429 -36.37 9.27 0.58
N GLU A 430 -36.14 10.14 -0.40
CA GLU A 430 -35.60 9.73 -1.71
C GLU A 430 -34.13 9.31 -1.61
N ILE A 431 -33.31 9.99 -0.80
CA ILE A 431 -31.91 9.61 -0.54
C ILE A 431 -31.85 8.25 0.18
N GLN A 432 -32.68 8.02 1.19
CA GLN A 432 -32.79 6.71 1.86
C GLN A 432 -33.30 5.58 0.95
N SER A 433 -33.83 5.89 -0.24
CA SER A 433 -34.25 4.88 -1.22
C SER A 433 -33.12 4.39 -2.14
N VAL A 434 -32.01 5.13 -2.24
CA VAL A 434 -30.81 4.70 -2.99
C VAL A 434 -29.92 3.84 -2.08
N LYS A 435 -29.09 2.98 -2.67
CA LYS A 435 -28.07 2.24 -1.93
C LYS A 435 -26.75 3.01 -1.98
N PRO A 436 -25.99 3.11 -0.88
CA PRO A 436 -24.61 3.56 -0.93
C PRO A 436 -23.79 2.59 -1.81
N GLN A 437 -22.74 3.09 -2.45
CA GLN A 437 -21.81 2.33 -3.28
C GLN A 437 -20.37 2.65 -2.87
N ILE A 438 -19.54 1.61 -2.77
CA ILE A 438 -18.12 1.80 -2.52
C ILE A 438 -17.49 2.50 -3.73
N GLU A 439 -16.97 3.71 -3.49
CA GLU A 439 -16.26 4.46 -4.51
C GLU A 439 -14.92 3.80 -4.80
N ASN A 440 -14.44 3.92 -6.03
CA ASN A 440 -13.21 3.30 -6.48
C ASN A 440 -12.49 4.24 -7.45
N PRO A 441 -11.45 4.96 -7.00
CA PRO A 441 -10.71 5.90 -7.84
C PRO A 441 -9.91 5.21 -8.97
N PHE A 442 -9.86 3.87 -8.98
CA PHE A 442 -9.05 3.07 -9.90
C PHE A 442 -9.84 2.29 -10.94
N THR A 443 -11.12 2.62 -11.15
CA THR A 443 -12.01 1.95 -12.13
C THR A 443 -11.39 1.85 -13.53
N ALA A 444 -10.66 2.88 -13.99
CA ALA A 444 -9.98 2.90 -15.29
C ALA A 444 -8.89 1.81 -15.46
N THR A 445 -8.28 1.35 -14.36
CA THR A 445 -7.29 0.26 -14.37
C THR A 445 -7.93 -1.13 -14.19
N GLY A 446 -9.25 -1.18 -14.06
CA GLY A 446 -10.00 -2.37 -13.70
C GLY A 446 -9.68 -2.91 -12.31
N PHE A 447 -8.95 -2.17 -11.46
CA PHE A 447 -8.79 -2.49 -10.04
C PHE A 447 -10.16 -2.35 -9.35
N GLN A 448 -10.41 -3.15 -8.31
CA GLN A 448 -11.72 -3.24 -7.66
C GLN A 448 -11.52 -3.15 -6.15
N ARG A 449 -12.42 -2.44 -5.45
CA ARG A 449 -12.60 -2.61 -3.99
C ARG A 449 -13.56 -3.76 -3.70
N ASN A 450 -13.60 -4.19 -2.43
CA ASN A 450 -14.30 -5.37 -1.92
C ASN A 450 -15.75 -5.50 -2.46
N PRO A 451 -16.04 -6.43 -3.40
CA PRO A 451 -17.35 -6.53 -4.03
C PRO A 451 -18.47 -6.96 -3.09
N ALA A 452 -18.19 -7.79 -2.07
CA ALA A 452 -19.17 -8.19 -1.07
C ALA A 452 -19.69 -7.00 -0.25
N ASN A 453 -18.82 -6.03 0.03
CA ASN A 453 -19.18 -4.81 0.77
C ASN A 453 -19.73 -3.70 -0.13
N LYS A 454 -19.78 -3.88 -1.46
CA LYS A 454 -20.09 -2.82 -2.44
C LYS A 454 -21.31 -1.96 -2.11
N ASN A 455 -22.35 -2.54 -1.51
CA ASN A 455 -23.59 -1.84 -1.13
C ASN A 455 -23.94 -1.99 0.36
N ALA A 456 -22.96 -2.29 1.20
CA ALA A 456 -23.17 -2.50 2.63
C ALA A 456 -23.27 -1.17 3.40
N GLY A 457 -23.99 -1.19 4.52
CA GLY A 457 -24.19 -0.02 5.38
C GLY A 457 -25.36 0.88 4.95
N LYS A 458 -25.55 1.96 5.72
CA LYS A 458 -26.63 2.94 5.58
C LYS A 458 -26.08 4.35 5.73
N PHE A 459 -26.67 5.30 4.99
CA PHE A 459 -26.42 6.73 5.21
C PHE A 459 -26.80 7.13 6.63
N ILE A 460 -25.98 7.97 7.24
CA ILE A 460 -26.16 8.46 8.60
C ILE A 460 -26.47 9.97 8.60
N THR A 461 -27.44 10.42 9.39
CA THR A 461 -27.68 11.86 9.55
C THR A 461 -26.56 12.48 10.38
N LEU A 462 -26.32 13.78 10.22
CA LEU A 462 -25.33 14.50 11.03
C LEU A 462 -25.62 14.38 12.53
N ALA A 463 -26.89 14.24 12.93
CA ALA A 463 -27.30 14.06 14.32
C ALA A 463 -26.99 12.66 14.86
N ASP A 464 -27.44 11.60 14.17
CA ASP A 464 -27.17 10.20 14.56
C ASP A 464 -25.66 9.95 14.65
N PHE A 465 -24.93 10.56 13.72
CA PHE A 465 -23.50 10.52 13.63
C PHE A 465 -22.82 11.29 14.76
N LEU A 466 -23.27 12.51 15.08
CA LEU A 466 -22.81 13.24 16.26
C LEU A 466 -23.07 12.48 17.57
N ASP A 467 -24.10 11.65 17.64
CA ASP A 467 -24.41 10.82 18.81
C ASP A 467 -23.58 9.53 18.86
N PHE A 468 -23.46 8.79 17.75
CA PHE A 468 -22.47 7.70 17.58
C PHE A 468 -21.07 8.16 17.97
N SER A 469 -20.77 9.39 17.58
CA SER A 469 -19.48 10.01 17.78
C SER A 469 -19.40 10.75 19.13
N LYS A 470 -20.47 11.02 19.86
CA LYS A 470 -20.32 11.34 21.30
C LYS A 470 -19.84 10.15 22.13
N ALA A 471 -20.16 8.94 21.69
CA ALA A 471 -19.46 7.75 22.15
C ALA A 471 -18.04 7.63 21.56
N LYS A 472 -17.72 8.33 20.43
CA LYS A 472 -16.37 8.43 19.83
C LYS A 472 -15.91 9.84 19.27
N ALA A 473 -16.18 10.36 18.01
CA ALA A 473 -16.49 11.82 17.65
C ALA A 473 -16.31 12.38 16.16
N VAL A 474 -17.25 13.21 15.53
CA VAL A 474 -17.19 13.90 14.15
C VAL A 474 -18.24 15.06 13.68
N THR A 475 -18.08 15.86 12.56
CA THR A 475 -19.05 16.82 11.82
C THR A 475 -18.78 17.17 10.27
N GLY A 476 -19.33 18.23 9.54
CA GLY A 476 -19.10 18.57 8.04
C GLY A 476 -19.56 19.93 7.31
N ASN A 477 -19.63 20.01 5.93
CA ASN A 477 -19.72 21.16 4.89
C ASN A 477 -20.81 22.27 4.98
N ALA A 478 -20.58 23.44 4.34
CA ALA A 478 -21.57 24.52 4.23
C ALA A 478 -21.72 25.55 3.06
N ALA A 479 -20.76 25.86 2.17
CA ALA A 479 -20.82 27.15 1.44
C ALA A 479 -21.89 27.30 0.32
N TYR A 480 -22.05 26.33 -0.58
CA TYR A 480 -22.91 26.48 -1.78
C TYR A 480 -24.40 26.65 -1.45
N LEU A 481 -24.87 25.90 -0.47
CA LEU A 481 -26.28 25.68 -0.15
C LEU A 481 -27.01 26.94 0.35
N ALA A 482 -26.30 27.83 1.04
CA ALA A 482 -26.84 29.10 1.53
C ALA A 482 -27.29 30.03 0.39
N SER A 483 -26.51 30.10 -0.69
CA SER A 483 -26.61 31.16 -1.70
C SER A 483 -27.63 30.87 -2.82
N LYS A 484 -27.76 29.60 -3.24
CA LYS A 484 -28.61 29.20 -4.39
C LYS A 484 -29.85 28.39 -3.99
N LYS A 485 -29.84 27.72 -2.85
CA LYS A 485 -30.91 26.79 -2.42
C LYS A 485 -31.61 27.22 -1.12
N GLY A 486 -31.16 28.29 -0.45
CA GLY A 486 -31.76 28.80 0.78
C GLY A 486 -31.57 27.88 2.00
N LEU A 487 -30.55 27.01 1.96
CA LEU A 487 -30.28 26.00 2.99
C LEU A 487 -28.99 26.37 3.74
N GLY A 488 -29.11 26.85 4.98
CA GLY A 488 -27.99 27.31 5.80
C GLY A 488 -27.26 26.16 6.51
N VAL A 489 -26.30 25.51 5.87
CA VAL A 489 -25.59 24.38 6.51
C VAL A 489 -24.66 24.83 7.63
N VAL A 490 -24.05 26.03 7.55
CA VAL A 490 -23.24 26.58 8.66
C VAL A 490 -24.08 26.60 9.94
N ASP A 491 -25.31 27.08 9.83
CA ASP A 491 -26.26 27.17 10.94
C ASP A 491 -26.77 25.78 11.35
N ALA A 492 -26.94 24.84 10.42
CA ALA A 492 -27.28 23.46 10.72
C ALA A 492 -26.17 22.74 11.52
N VAL A 493 -24.91 22.88 11.11
CA VAL A 493 -23.73 22.31 11.77
C VAL A 493 -23.52 22.95 13.13
N LYS A 494 -23.57 24.29 13.24
CA LYS A 494 -23.52 25.00 14.53
C LYS A 494 -24.66 24.58 15.46
N SER A 495 -25.88 24.45 14.94
CA SER A 495 -27.04 24.00 15.72
C SER A 495 -26.90 22.55 16.18
N ALA A 496 -26.39 21.66 15.32
CA ALA A 496 -26.14 20.27 15.67
C ALA A 496 -25.07 20.17 16.75
N LEU A 497 -23.92 20.84 16.56
CA LEU A 497 -22.84 20.93 17.55
C LEU A 497 -23.29 21.53 18.89
N ALA A 498 -24.07 22.61 18.90
CA ALA A 498 -24.58 23.19 20.15
C ALA A 498 -25.61 22.28 20.86
N LYS A 499 -26.49 21.60 20.12
CA LYS A 499 -27.39 20.56 20.67
C LYS A 499 -26.61 19.36 21.20
N SER A 500 -25.45 19.08 20.60
CA SER A 500 -24.59 17.95 20.96
C SER A 500 -23.83 18.17 22.27
N THR A 501 -23.74 19.41 22.77
CA THR A 501 -22.94 19.86 23.92
C THR A 501 -21.42 19.83 23.75
N LEU A 502 -20.93 19.47 22.56
CA LEU A 502 -19.49 19.48 22.23
C LEU A 502 -18.88 20.89 22.27
N ASP A 503 -19.71 21.92 22.08
CA ASP A 503 -19.34 23.34 22.28
C ASP A 503 -18.94 23.68 23.74
N LYS A 504 -19.23 22.79 24.69
CA LYS A 504 -19.04 22.98 26.14
C LYS A 504 -18.13 21.93 26.79
N GLN A 505 -17.62 20.95 26.03
CA GLN A 505 -16.73 19.90 26.55
C GLN A 505 -15.28 20.20 26.17
N SER A 506 -14.39 20.33 27.18
CA SER A 506 -12.97 20.59 26.95
C SER A 506 -12.12 19.33 26.66
N THR A 507 -12.74 18.15 26.66
CA THR A 507 -12.07 16.84 26.53
C THR A 507 -12.16 16.22 25.14
N GLN A 508 -13.09 16.67 24.30
CA GLN A 508 -13.20 16.24 22.90
C GLN A 508 -12.81 17.42 22.00
N LYS A 509 -11.78 17.26 21.17
CA LYS A 509 -11.40 18.27 20.17
C LYS A 509 -12.32 18.15 18.96
N VAL A 510 -12.83 19.26 18.45
CA VAL A 510 -13.45 19.33 17.11
C VAL A 510 -12.44 19.96 16.15
N LEU A 511 -12.31 19.40 14.96
CA LEU A 511 -11.59 19.94 13.82
C LEU A 511 -12.64 20.33 12.76
N ILE A 512 -12.71 21.60 12.39
CA ILE A 512 -13.59 22.14 11.35
C ILE A 512 -12.72 22.43 10.11
N GLN A 513 -12.81 21.60 9.07
CA GLN A 513 -12.03 21.74 7.84
C GLN A 513 -12.83 22.40 6.72
N SER A 514 -12.26 23.33 5.95
CA SER A 514 -12.91 23.92 4.77
C SER A 514 -11.89 24.22 3.70
N ASP A 515 -12.26 24.17 2.42
CA ASP A 515 -11.50 24.88 1.39
C ASP A 515 -11.75 26.41 1.49
N ASP A 516 -12.98 26.80 1.81
CA ASP A 516 -13.40 28.20 1.96
C ASP A 516 -13.00 28.82 3.33
N SER A 517 -12.16 29.86 3.28
CA SER A 517 -11.70 30.65 4.43
C SER A 517 -12.79 31.47 5.13
N SER A 518 -13.80 31.95 4.40
CA SER A 518 -14.95 32.67 4.94
C SER A 518 -15.90 31.75 5.71
N VAL A 519 -15.98 30.46 5.34
CA VAL A 519 -16.63 29.44 6.17
C VAL A 519 -15.89 29.26 7.50
N LEU A 520 -14.57 29.11 7.49
CA LEU A 520 -13.78 28.95 8.73
C LEU A 520 -13.84 30.17 9.65
N ALA A 521 -13.83 31.39 9.08
CA ALA A 521 -14.06 32.63 9.81
C ALA A 521 -15.38 32.60 10.60
N SER A 522 -16.43 31.98 10.06
CA SER A 522 -17.72 31.86 10.73
C SER A 522 -17.68 31.01 12.02
N PHE A 523 -16.64 30.21 12.24
CA PHE A 523 -16.43 29.39 13.44
C PHE A 523 -15.44 30.00 14.45
N GLU A 524 -14.81 31.16 14.15
CA GLU A 524 -13.86 31.85 15.05
C GLU A 524 -14.44 32.09 16.46
N ALA A 525 -15.73 32.39 16.55
CA ALA A 525 -16.44 32.63 17.81
C ALA A 525 -16.70 31.35 18.65
N VAL A 526 -16.16 30.18 18.27
CA VAL A 526 -16.29 28.91 19.00
C VAL A 526 -14.90 28.36 19.38
N PRO A 527 -14.30 28.84 20.49
CA PRO A 527 -12.90 28.56 20.83
C PRO A 527 -12.44 27.09 21.00
N PRO A 528 -13.27 26.08 21.35
CA PRO A 528 -12.78 24.71 21.47
C PRO A 528 -12.51 24.01 20.12
N TYR A 529 -12.82 24.65 18.98
CA TYR A 529 -12.70 24.05 17.66
C TYR A 529 -11.40 24.46 16.97
N THR A 530 -10.65 23.49 16.48
CA THR A 530 -9.49 23.67 15.59
C THR A 530 -9.99 23.88 14.17
N ARG A 531 -9.61 24.94 13.50
CA ARG A 531 -9.98 25.21 12.10
C ARG A 531 -8.87 24.70 11.18
N VAL A 532 -9.25 24.04 10.08
CA VAL A 532 -8.34 23.38 9.13
C VAL A 532 -8.62 23.91 7.73
N LEU A 533 -7.63 24.43 7.02
CA LEU A 533 -7.81 24.84 5.63
C LEU A 533 -7.42 23.69 4.68
N SER A 534 -8.34 23.20 3.85
CA SER A 534 -8.02 22.26 2.77
C SER A 534 -7.43 23.02 1.59
N ILE A 535 -6.30 22.56 1.07
CA ILE A 535 -5.65 23.16 -0.10
C ILE A 535 -5.55 22.09 -1.18
N ASP A 536 -6.61 22.01 -1.99
CA ASP A 536 -6.84 20.93 -2.95
C ASP A 536 -6.08 21.16 -4.28
N LYS A 537 -4.93 21.82 -4.20
CA LYS A 537 -4.01 22.09 -5.31
C LYS A 537 -2.57 21.77 -4.93
N GLU A 538 -1.78 21.41 -5.94
CA GLU A 538 -0.36 21.11 -5.74
C GLU A 538 0.44 22.39 -5.49
N ILE A 539 1.18 22.43 -4.37
CA ILE A 539 2.02 23.57 -3.97
C ILE A 539 3.45 23.11 -3.66
N GLY A 540 4.44 23.91 -4.05
CA GLY A 540 5.87 23.64 -3.80
C GLY A 540 6.47 24.39 -2.60
N GLY A 541 5.72 25.31 -2.01
CA GLY A 541 6.13 26.11 -0.85
C GLY A 541 4.95 26.91 -0.28
N ALA A 542 5.11 27.39 0.96
CA ALA A 542 4.18 28.25 1.66
C ALA A 542 4.92 29.48 2.22
N PRO A 543 5.21 30.50 1.40
CA PRO A 543 5.92 31.70 1.84
C PRO A 543 5.22 32.39 3.02
N LYS A 544 6.00 33.10 3.85
CA LYS A 544 5.49 33.78 5.06
C LYS A 544 4.18 34.59 4.87
N PRO A 545 3.98 35.39 3.80
CA PRO A 545 2.71 36.10 3.61
C PRO A 545 1.49 35.17 3.53
N SER A 546 1.63 34.00 2.91
CA SER A 546 0.58 32.99 2.77
C SER A 546 0.33 32.28 4.10
N VAL A 547 1.38 31.92 4.83
CA VAL A 547 1.28 31.38 6.21
C VAL A 547 0.62 32.37 7.17
N ASP A 548 0.98 33.66 7.10
CA ASP A 548 0.36 34.71 7.91
C ASP A 548 -1.11 34.99 7.53
N GLU A 549 -1.50 34.69 6.28
CA GLU A 549 -2.90 34.75 5.84
C GLU A 549 -3.72 33.57 6.38
N ILE A 550 -3.22 32.33 6.26
CA ILE A 550 -3.90 31.11 6.75
C ILE A 550 -4.22 31.24 8.24
N LYS A 551 -3.28 31.77 9.05
CA LYS A 551 -3.44 31.99 10.50
C LYS A 551 -4.68 32.78 10.92
N LYS A 552 -5.26 33.61 10.04
CA LYS A 552 -6.47 34.37 10.37
C LYS A 552 -7.69 33.45 10.42
N TYR A 553 -7.66 32.36 9.65
CA TYR A 553 -8.80 31.49 9.39
C TYR A 553 -8.61 30.07 9.95
N ALA A 554 -7.37 29.58 10.07
CA ALA A 554 -7.07 28.19 10.42
C ALA A 554 -5.85 28.02 11.35
N GLU A 555 -5.91 26.98 12.18
CA GLU A 555 -4.80 26.48 13.01
C GLU A 555 -4.07 25.28 12.35
N ALA A 556 -4.67 24.66 11.33
CA ALA A 556 -4.08 23.56 10.58
C ALA A 556 -4.39 23.65 9.08
N VAL A 557 -3.70 22.84 8.27
CA VAL A 557 -3.97 22.66 6.84
C VAL A 557 -4.10 21.18 6.48
N ASN A 558 -4.95 20.86 5.51
CA ASN A 558 -4.96 19.57 4.81
C ASN A 558 -4.34 19.77 3.42
N LEU A 559 -3.31 18.99 3.09
CA LEU A 559 -2.54 19.12 1.85
C LEU A 559 -2.51 17.81 1.06
N LEU A 560 -2.48 17.91 -0.27
CA LEU A 560 -2.22 16.77 -1.14
C LEU A 560 -0.83 16.16 -0.89
N ARG A 561 -0.71 14.82 -0.93
CA ARG A 561 0.58 14.09 -0.86
C ARG A 561 1.68 14.69 -1.76
N THR A 562 1.31 15.09 -2.98
CA THR A 562 2.21 15.65 -4.00
C THR A 562 2.70 17.07 -3.70
N SER A 563 2.06 17.78 -2.75
CA SER A 563 2.54 19.06 -2.21
C SER A 563 3.66 18.88 -1.17
N LEU A 564 3.91 17.65 -0.70
CA LEU A 564 4.95 17.34 0.29
C LEU A 564 6.11 16.56 -0.34
N VAL A 565 5.79 15.55 -1.16
CA VAL A 565 6.77 14.75 -1.92
C VAL A 565 6.33 14.72 -3.38
N THR A 566 7.15 15.29 -4.27
CA THR A 566 6.82 15.35 -5.70
C THR A 566 7.01 13.98 -6.35
N VAL A 567 6.12 13.62 -7.28
CA VAL A 567 6.13 12.33 -7.98
C VAL A 567 6.14 12.55 -9.49
N SER A 568 6.94 11.77 -10.22
CA SER A 568 6.96 11.72 -11.70
C SER A 568 7.08 10.27 -12.15
N GLN A 569 6.18 9.81 -13.02
CA GLN A 569 6.10 8.42 -13.50
C GLN A 569 6.17 7.36 -12.37
N SER A 570 5.44 7.60 -11.27
CA SER A 570 5.42 6.78 -10.06
C SER A 570 6.72 6.70 -9.25
N PHE A 571 7.73 7.52 -9.57
CA PHE A 571 8.91 7.74 -8.71
C PHE A 571 8.79 9.03 -7.91
N THR A 572 9.24 9.01 -6.67
CA THR A 572 9.47 10.25 -5.93
C THR A 572 10.66 10.99 -6.53
N THR A 573 10.58 12.32 -6.61
CA THR A 573 11.61 13.16 -7.26
C THR A 573 12.16 14.27 -6.38
N GLY A 574 11.52 14.55 -5.24
CA GLY A 574 11.98 15.58 -4.30
C GLY A 574 11.00 15.78 -3.15
N LYS A 575 11.48 16.43 -2.09
CA LYS A 575 10.70 16.88 -0.93
C LYS A 575 10.52 18.39 -0.98
N THR A 576 9.34 18.89 -0.63
CA THR A 576 9.07 20.34 -0.54
C THR A 576 9.34 20.88 0.87
N ASN A 577 9.45 22.21 0.98
CA ASN A 577 9.63 22.89 2.28
C ASN A 577 8.30 23.21 2.97
N VAL A 578 7.16 22.84 2.38
CA VAL A 578 5.81 23.29 2.79
C VAL A 578 5.54 22.97 4.27
N VAL A 579 5.88 21.76 4.73
CA VAL A 579 5.65 21.37 6.13
C VAL A 579 6.44 22.24 7.10
N GLU A 580 7.73 22.48 6.83
CA GLU A 580 8.56 23.33 7.68
C GLU A 580 8.07 24.78 7.69
N GLU A 581 7.56 25.28 6.56
CA GLU A 581 7.05 26.65 6.45
C GLU A 581 5.73 26.84 7.22
N MET A 582 4.83 25.86 7.16
CA MET A 582 3.61 25.83 8.00
C MET A 582 3.97 25.71 9.49
N HIS A 583 4.93 24.85 9.85
CA HIS A 583 5.41 24.68 11.23
C HIS A 583 6.13 25.91 11.79
N LYS A 584 6.89 26.67 10.97
CA LYS A 584 7.41 28.00 11.34
C LYS A 584 6.27 28.99 11.64
N GLY A 585 5.06 28.71 11.15
CA GLY A 585 3.82 29.37 11.51
C GLY A 585 3.11 28.82 12.76
N ASN A 586 3.52 27.70 13.36
CA ASN A 586 2.66 26.93 14.29
C ASN A 586 1.32 26.52 13.63
N ILE A 587 1.30 26.26 12.32
CA ILE A 587 0.15 25.67 11.63
C ILE A 587 0.41 24.17 11.52
N SER A 588 -0.51 23.34 12.04
CA SER A 588 -0.39 21.88 11.92
C SER A 588 -0.65 21.41 10.49
N VAL A 589 0.02 20.36 10.04
CA VAL A 589 -0.11 19.82 8.68
C VAL A 589 -0.70 18.42 8.71
N TYR A 590 -1.82 18.24 8.02
CA TYR A 590 -2.39 16.95 7.66
C TYR A 590 -2.15 16.69 6.18
N VAL A 591 -1.91 15.43 5.83
CA VAL A 591 -1.70 15.00 4.43
C VAL A 591 -2.78 14.02 4.00
N SER A 592 -3.30 14.22 2.78
CA SER A 592 -4.37 13.42 2.20
C SER A 592 -4.11 13.06 0.73
N VAL A 593 -4.67 11.96 0.20
CA VAL A 593 -5.37 10.85 0.86
C VAL A 593 -4.49 9.62 0.74
N LEU A 594 -4.18 8.97 1.87
CA LEU A 594 -3.33 7.77 1.93
C LEU A 594 -4.17 6.49 1.77
N ARG A 595 -3.61 5.52 1.04
CA ARG A 595 -4.32 4.36 0.47
C ARG A 595 -3.48 3.10 0.51
N ASN A 596 -4.11 1.94 0.61
CA ASN A 596 -3.43 0.65 0.60
C ASN A 596 -3.21 0.11 -0.82
N GLU A 597 -4.02 0.51 -1.81
CA GLU A 597 -3.92 -0.02 -3.17
C GLU A 597 -2.58 0.38 -3.82
N TYR A 598 -1.71 -0.61 -4.11
CA TYR A 598 -0.33 -0.38 -4.57
C TYR A 598 -0.20 0.54 -5.80
N ILE A 599 -1.20 0.56 -6.67
CA ILE A 599 -1.28 1.46 -7.85
C ILE A 599 -1.38 2.95 -7.50
N SER A 600 -1.57 3.29 -6.22
CA SER A 600 -1.61 4.66 -5.70
C SER A 600 -0.35 5.08 -4.94
N VAL A 601 0.62 4.16 -4.83
CA VAL A 601 1.82 4.22 -4.01
C VAL A 601 3.04 4.28 -4.93
N ALA A 602 3.97 5.21 -4.68
CA ALA A 602 5.19 5.35 -5.48
C ALA A 602 6.14 4.14 -5.32
N PHE A 603 6.98 3.88 -6.33
CA PHE A 603 7.94 2.76 -6.30
C PHE A 603 8.96 2.87 -5.14
N ASP A 604 9.35 4.08 -4.76
CA ASP A 604 10.22 4.38 -3.62
C ASP A 604 9.60 3.94 -2.28
N TYR A 605 8.28 3.81 -2.20
CA TYR A 605 7.56 3.27 -1.04
C TYR A 605 7.37 1.75 -1.13
N PHE A 606 8.02 1.08 -2.09
CA PHE A 606 8.02 -0.38 -2.24
C PHE A 606 6.63 -1.02 -2.40
N SER A 607 5.67 -0.29 -2.97
CA SER A 607 4.25 -0.70 -3.00
C SER A 607 3.66 -1.00 -1.61
N ASP A 608 4.28 -0.47 -0.54
CA ASP A 608 3.91 -0.71 0.85
C ASP A 608 3.36 0.59 1.47
N PRO A 609 2.07 0.66 1.81
CA PRO A 609 1.46 1.86 2.40
C PRO A 609 2.11 2.25 3.75
N THR A 610 2.76 1.29 4.43
CA THR A 610 3.50 1.54 5.68
C THR A 610 4.72 2.42 5.46
N ILE A 611 5.42 2.27 4.33
CA ILE A 611 6.61 3.07 3.98
C ILE A 611 6.18 4.47 3.56
N GLU A 612 5.05 4.61 2.86
CA GLU A 612 4.44 5.92 2.59
C GLU A 612 4.06 6.64 3.90
N LEU A 613 3.38 5.95 4.82
CA LEU A 613 3.05 6.46 6.15
C LEU A 613 4.30 6.92 6.91
N ALA A 614 5.36 6.11 6.95
CA ALA A 614 6.62 6.46 7.58
C ALA A 614 7.28 7.69 6.92
N THR A 615 7.16 7.83 5.59
CA THR A 615 7.72 8.97 4.85
C THR A 615 7.03 10.28 5.19
N PHE A 616 5.70 10.30 5.32
CA PHE A 616 5.00 11.51 5.73
C PHE A 616 5.13 11.79 7.23
N ILE A 617 4.88 10.79 8.09
CA ILE A 617 4.89 10.96 9.55
C ILE A 617 6.30 11.26 10.06
N SER A 618 7.25 10.38 9.80
CA SER A 618 8.61 10.46 10.37
C SER A 618 9.60 11.18 9.46
N GLY A 619 9.45 11.09 8.13
CA GLY A 619 10.31 11.77 7.17
C GLY A 619 9.93 13.22 6.87
N SER A 620 8.63 13.55 6.90
CA SER A 620 8.13 14.90 6.65
C SER A 620 7.65 15.62 7.90
N GLY A 621 7.32 14.89 8.97
CA GLY A 621 6.93 15.45 10.27
C GLY A 621 5.46 15.85 10.38
N VAL A 622 4.57 15.31 9.53
CA VAL A 622 3.16 15.74 9.52
C VAL A 622 2.46 15.46 10.85
N ASP A 623 1.54 16.34 11.24
CA ASP A 623 0.75 16.25 12.47
C ASP A 623 -0.46 15.31 12.34
N GLY A 624 -0.67 14.73 11.15
CA GLY A 624 -1.69 13.72 10.91
C GLY A 624 -1.75 13.26 9.46
N VAL A 625 -2.37 12.11 9.26
CA VAL A 625 -2.60 11.46 7.97
C VAL A 625 -4.08 11.20 7.78
N ILE A 626 -4.62 11.60 6.63
CA ILE A 626 -6.00 11.34 6.23
C ILE A 626 -6.01 10.10 5.34
N THR A 627 -6.69 9.02 5.77
CA THR A 627 -6.62 7.70 5.12
C THR A 627 -7.97 7.02 4.97
N GLU A 628 -8.14 6.26 3.88
CA GLU A 628 -9.28 5.37 3.67
C GLU A 628 -9.15 4.01 4.41
N PHE A 629 -7.96 3.73 4.98
CA PHE A 629 -7.61 2.47 5.65
C PHE A 629 -6.96 2.73 7.03
N PRO A 630 -7.76 3.06 8.08
CA PRO A 630 -7.22 3.46 9.37
C PRO A 630 -6.37 2.37 10.05
N ALA A 631 -6.70 1.09 9.84
CA ALA A 631 -5.97 -0.04 10.43
C ALA A 631 -4.46 -0.02 10.10
N THR A 632 -4.10 0.33 8.87
CA THR A 632 -2.70 0.40 8.42
C THR A 632 -1.93 1.47 9.20
N ALA A 633 -2.50 2.68 9.28
CA ALA A 633 -1.91 3.81 9.98
C ALA A 633 -1.83 3.59 11.50
N THR A 634 -2.89 3.06 12.11
CA THR A 634 -2.93 2.70 13.53
C THR A 634 -1.88 1.65 13.87
N ARG A 635 -1.73 0.60 13.04
CA ARG A 635 -0.73 -0.46 13.26
C ARG A 635 0.69 0.08 13.15
N TYR A 636 0.98 0.94 12.18
CA TYR A 636 2.29 1.61 12.07
C TYR A 636 2.60 2.43 13.34
N LEU A 637 1.69 3.35 13.70
CA LEU A 637 1.88 4.27 14.81
C LEU A 637 1.90 3.59 16.20
N LYS A 638 1.30 2.42 16.35
CA LYS A 638 1.40 1.59 17.58
C LYS A 638 2.56 0.59 17.57
N SER A 639 3.34 0.50 16.49
CA SER A 639 4.51 -0.39 16.43
C SER A 639 5.74 0.23 17.13
N PRO A 640 6.70 -0.58 17.62
CA PRO A 640 7.99 -0.04 18.10
C PRO A 640 8.80 0.61 16.96
N CYS A 641 8.62 0.13 15.73
CA CYS A 641 9.38 0.53 14.55
C CYS A 641 9.00 1.88 13.94
N SER A 642 7.95 2.55 14.44
CA SER A 642 7.64 3.94 14.09
C SER A 642 8.41 4.97 14.93
N ASP A 643 8.97 4.58 16.08
CA ASP A 643 9.85 5.43 16.88
C ASP A 643 11.31 5.22 16.49
N LEU A 644 11.80 6.07 15.58
CA LEU A 644 13.17 6.04 15.08
C LEU A 644 14.25 6.35 16.15
N ASN A 645 13.85 6.81 17.35
CA ASN A 645 14.78 7.09 18.46
C ASN A 645 15.03 5.87 19.36
N LYS A 646 14.27 4.78 19.19
CA LYS A 646 14.49 3.54 19.95
C LYS A 646 15.56 2.69 19.27
N GLU A 647 16.52 2.18 20.05
CA GLU A 647 17.40 1.11 19.60
C GLU A 647 16.58 -0.18 19.40
N GLN A 648 16.58 -0.69 18.16
CA GLN A 648 15.84 -1.88 17.77
C GLN A 648 16.53 -2.56 16.58
N PRO A 649 16.40 -3.90 16.42
CA PRO A 649 17.12 -4.65 15.39
C PRO A 649 16.63 -4.37 13.96
N TYR A 650 15.47 -3.73 13.82
CA TYR A 650 14.88 -3.31 12.55
C TYR A 650 13.98 -2.10 12.78
N ALA A 651 13.96 -1.14 11.85
CA ALA A 651 13.11 0.04 11.89
C ALA A 651 12.47 0.29 10.52
N ILE A 652 11.27 0.86 10.51
CA ILE A 652 10.56 1.21 9.27
C ILE A 652 10.99 2.63 8.89
N LEU A 653 11.95 2.73 7.98
CA LEU A 653 12.56 4.00 7.58
C LEU A 653 11.69 4.76 6.56
N PRO A 654 11.62 6.09 6.64
CA PRO A 654 11.17 6.94 5.54
C PRO A 654 11.90 6.64 4.23
N ALA A 655 11.19 6.68 3.11
CA ALA A 655 11.83 6.68 1.80
C ALA A 655 12.53 8.02 1.53
N GLU A 656 13.72 7.96 0.94
CA GLU A 656 14.48 9.14 0.53
C GLU A 656 13.95 9.65 -0.81
N ALA A 657 13.35 10.84 -0.83
CA ALA A 657 12.72 11.38 -2.02
C ALA A 657 13.75 11.61 -3.15
N GLY A 658 13.58 10.91 -4.28
CA GLY A 658 14.54 10.90 -5.38
C GLY A 658 15.71 9.92 -5.21
N GLY A 659 15.78 9.16 -4.12
CA GLY A 659 16.85 8.19 -3.86
C GLY A 659 16.83 7.00 -4.82
N LEU A 660 15.65 6.60 -5.31
CA LEU A 660 15.53 5.46 -6.24
C LEU A 660 15.83 5.84 -7.69
N VAL A 661 15.36 7.01 -8.17
CA VAL A 661 15.53 7.43 -9.58
C VAL A 661 17.00 7.61 -9.97
N VAL A 662 17.87 8.02 -9.03
CA VAL A 662 19.31 8.18 -9.26
C VAL A 662 20.10 6.86 -9.37
N VAL A 663 19.43 5.72 -9.17
CA VAL A 663 20.00 4.38 -9.43
C VAL A 663 19.95 4.03 -10.94
N ALA A 664 18.97 4.58 -11.67
CA ALA A 664 18.82 4.34 -13.11
C ALA A 664 19.76 5.21 -13.95
N ASP A 665 20.12 4.72 -15.14
CA ASP A 665 20.84 5.51 -16.15
C ASP A 665 20.07 6.78 -16.51
N LYS A 666 20.81 7.86 -16.78
CA LYS A 666 20.27 9.21 -16.95
C LYS A 666 19.25 9.30 -18.10
N GLU A 667 19.42 8.49 -19.13
CA GLU A 667 18.56 8.40 -20.31
C GLU A 667 17.22 7.67 -20.01
N ALA A 668 17.16 6.87 -18.95
CA ALA A 668 15.97 6.16 -18.49
C ALA A 668 15.21 6.90 -17.37
N GLN A 669 15.81 7.93 -16.76
CA GLN A 669 15.18 8.72 -15.71
C GLN A 669 13.97 9.52 -16.25
N PRO A 670 12.87 9.66 -15.48
CA PRO A 670 11.76 10.55 -15.83
C PRO A 670 12.25 11.99 -16.11
N PRO A 671 11.62 12.71 -17.06
CA PRO A 671 11.96 14.09 -17.32
C PRO A 671 11.73 14.95 -16.07
N ALA A 672 12.61 15.91 -15.83
CA ALA A 672 12.46 16.85 -14.72
C ALA A 672 11.16 17.64 -14.86
N SER A 673 10.21 17.42 -13.95
CA SER A 673 8.99 18.21 -13.84
C SER A 673 9.32 19.66 -13.43
N ALA A 674 8.49 20.61 -13.86
CA ALA A 674 8.56 21.96 -13.30
C ALA A 674 8.19 21.91 -11.80
N PRO A 675 8.88 22.66 -10.93
CA PRO A 675 8.50 22.74 -9.52
C PRO A 675 7.08 23.26 -9.35
N ASN A 676 6.33 22.69 -8.40
CA ASN A 676 5.00 23.16 -8.05
C ASN A 676 5.07 24.62 -7.58
N PRO A 677 4.12 25.49 -7.95
CA PRO A 677 4.14 26.90 -7.56
C PRO A 677 4.02 27.05 -6.03
N PRO A 678 4.61 28.10 -5.43
CA PRO A 678 4.32 28.43 -4.05
C PRO A 678 2.87 28.86 -3.90
N LEU A 679 2.27 28.60 -2.74
CA LEU A 679 0.96 29.14 -2.36
C LEU A 679 1.04 30.67 -2.25
N GLU A 680 0.14 31.41 -2.87
CA GLU A 680 0.02 32.86 -2.72
C GLU A 680 -1.05 33.22 -1.68
N ALA A 681 -0.88 34.32 -0.95
CA ALA A 681 -1.87 34.77 0.04
C ALA A 681 -3.26 35.02 -0.56
N LYS A 682 -3.35 35.42 -1.84
CA LYS A 682 -4.63 35.59 -2.55
C LYS A 682 -5.41 34.27 -2.70
N ASP A 683 -4.72 33.14 -2.66
CA ASP A 683 -5.30 31.79 -2.82
C ASP A 683 -5.94 31.28 -1.52
N VAL A 684 -5.84 32.06 -0.44
CA VAL A 684 -6.36 31.77 0.90
C VAL A 684 -7.56 32.68 1.23
N ILE A 685 -7.89 33.65 0.36
CA ILE A 685 -8.89 34.69 0.64
C ILE A 685 -10.12 34.48 -0.23
N ASP A 686 -11.20 34.01 0.39
CA ASP A 686 -12.49 33.79 -0.27
C ASP A 686 -13.44 34.98 -0.09
N PRO A 687 -14.36 35.21 -1.04
CA PRO A 687 -15.42 36.19 -0.88
C PRO A 687 -16.28 35.90 0.37
N PRO A 688 -16.77 36.94 1.09
CA PRO A 688 -17.63 36.74 2.25
C PRO A 688 -18.87 35.91 1.93
N LEU A 689 -19.26 35.04 2.87
CA LEU A 689 -20.44 34.19 2.73
C LEU A 689 -21.69 35.03 2.41
N PRO A 690 -22.43 34.70 1.32
CA PRO A 690 -23.66 35.40 0.98
C PRO A 690 -24.77 35.08 1.99
N PRO A 691 -25.71 36.02 2.23
CA PRO A 691 -26.83 35.79 3.14
C PRO A 691 -27.74 34.66 2.62
N VAL A 692 -28.25 33.83 3.54
CA VAL A 692 -29.18 32.74 3.20
C VAL A 692 -30.44 33.33 2.56
N ALA A 693 -30.72 32.94 1.32
CA ALA A 693 -31.86 33.46 0.58
C ALA A 693 -33.19 32.99 1.20
N ASN A 694 -34.05 33.94 1.59
CA ASN A 694 -35.35 33.63 2.20
C ASN A 694 -36.40 33.25 1.13
N LEU A 695 -36.25 32.06 0.55
CA LEU A 695 -37.07 31.54 -0.55
C LEU A 695 -38.56 31.33 -0.20
N ALA A 696 -38.94 31.43 1.08
CA ALA A 696 -40.33 31.42 1.50
C ALA A 696 -41.11 32.67 1.06
N ALA A 697 -40.42 33.79 0.76
CA ALA A 697 -41.05 35.05 0.37
C ALA A 697 -41.31 35.19 -1.15
N SER A 698 -40.58 34.45 -2.00
CA SER A 698 -40.56 34.67 -3.46
C SER A 698 -41.76 34.09 -4.23
N ASN A 699 -42.61 33.28 -3.61
CA ASN A 699 -43.84 32.77 -4.24
C ASN A 699 -45.00 33.79 -4.25
N ALA A 700 -44.77 35.04 -3.82
CA ALA A 700 -45.82 36.03 -3.55
C ALA A 700 -45.85 37.27 -4.45
N THR A 701 -45.23 37.27 -5.65
CA THR A 701 -45.58 38.22 -6.74
C THR A 701 -45.27 37.65 -8.12
N GLY A 702 -46.31 37.24 -8.86
CA GLY A 702 -46.20 36.98 -10.30
C GLY A 702 -46.22 38.29 -11.10
N GLY A 703 -45.07 38.69 -11.65
CA GLY A 703 -44.95 39.87 -12.51
C GLY A 703 -43.91 39.63 -13.61
N ALA A 704 -44.35 39.59 -14.86
CA ALA A 704 -43.46 39.36 -16.00
C ALA A 704 -42.57 40.58 -16.28
N GLN A 705 -41.26 40.37 -16.48
CA GLN A 705 -40.36 41.37 -17.05
C GLN A 705 -39.47 40.76 -18.14
N SER A 706 -39.19 41.59 -19.14
CA SER A 706 -38.54 41.23 -20.41
C SER A 706 -37.02 41.29 -20.38
N HIS A 707 -36.35 40.36 -21.05
CA HIS A 707 -34.89 40.33 -21.21
C HIS A 707 -34.36 41.45 -22.15
N PRO A 708 -33.27 42.14 -21.78
CA PRO A 708 -32.35 42.80 -22.72
C PRO A 708 -31.29 41.80 -23.26
N PRO A 709 -30.62 42.10 -24.39
CA PRO A 709 -29.65 41.20 -25.03
C PRO A 709 -28.29 41.13 -24.31
N PRO A 710 -27.49 40.06 -24.52
CA PRO A 710 -26.25 39.82 -23.79
C PRO A 710 -25.11 40.75 -24.25
N ALA A 711 -24.41 41.35 -23.28
CA ALA A 711 -23.13 42.01 -23.53
C ALA A 711 -22.00 40.99 -23.50
N SER A 712 -21.15 41.01 -24.52
CA SER A 712 -19.97 40.15 -24.63
C SER A 712 -18.86 40.57 -23.66
N GLY A 713 -18.60 39.75 -22.65
CA GLY A 713 -17.43 39.87 -21.76
C GLY A 713 -16.79 38.51 -21.58
N THR A 714 -15.49 38.40 -21.87
CA THR A 714 -14.72 37.16 -21.70
C THR A 714 -14.56 36.83 -20.22
N VAL A 715 -15.22 35.78 -19.76
CA VAL A 715 -15.03 35.22 -18.42
C VAL A 715 -13.74 34.41 -18.40
N ALA A 716 -12.86 34.66 -17.43
CA ALA A 716 -11.70 33.82 -17.20
C ALA A 716 -12.14 32.48 -16.59
N ASN A 717 -11.73 31.37 -17.20
CA ASN A 717 -12.01 30.03 -16.68
C ASN A 717 -11.17 29.75 -15.42
N ALA A 718 -11.66 30.17 -14.26
CA ALA A 718 -11.36 29.52 -13.00
C ALA A 718 -12.37 28.38 -12.81
N ALA A 719 -11.91 27.14 -12.84
CA ALA A 719 -12.73 25.99 -12.51
C ALA A 719 -12.86 25.90 -10.98
N ASN A 720 -13.83 26.62 -10.41
CA ASN A 720 -14.25 26.37 -9.04
C ASN A 720 -14.92 25.00 -8.98
N LEU A 721 -14.17 24.00 -8.51
CA LEU A 721 -14.71 22.72 -8.07
C LEU A 721 -15.49 22.95 -6.76
N GLY A 722 -16.52 22.15 -6.53
CA GLY A 722 -17.55 22.43 -5.51
C GLY A 722 -17.03 22.59 -4.07
N LEU A 723 -17.35 23.74 -3.47
CA LEU A 723 -16.94 24.16 -2.13
C LEU A 723 -17.24 23.11 -1.03
N SER A 724 -16.18 22.65 -0.36
CA SER A 724 -16.16 21.58 0.61
C SER A 724 -15.79 22.08 2.01
N LEU A 725 -16.43 21.48 3.02
CA LEU A 725 -16.13 21.66 4.43
C LEU A 725 -16.37 20.27 5.00
N LEU A 726 -15.43 19.87 5.81
CA LEU A 726 -15.39 18.61 6.46
C LEU A 726 -15.33 18.98 7.92
N ALA A 727 -15.80 18.12 8.79
CA ALA A 727 -15.35 18.23 10.15
C ALA A 727 -15.17 16.85 10.70
N MET A 728 -14.63 16.90 11.88
CA MET A 728 -13.76 15.90 12.44
C MET A 728 -13.88 16.16 13.93
N LEU A 729 -13.91 15.12 14.75
CA LEU A 729 -13.58 15.29 16.15
C LEU A 729 -12.59 14.19 16.52
N ALA A 730 -11.86 14.43 17.59
CA ALA A 730 -10.95 13.47 18.16
C ALA A 730 -11.73 12.43 19.00
N LEU A 731 -11.42 11.17 18.74
CA LEU A 731 -11.95 9.93 19.33
C LEU A 731 -11.50 9.69 20.78
N GLY A 732 -11.29 10.77 21.54
CA GLY A 732 -10.58 10.77 22.83
C GLY A 732 -9.05 10.70 22.65
N VAL A 733 -8.30 11.37 23.53
CA VAL A 733 -6.83 11.37 23.58
C VAL A 733 -6.37 10.71 24.87
#